data_AF-A0A8W8MDZ7-F1
#
_entry.id   AF-A0A8W8MDZ7-F1
#
_cell.length_a   1.000
_cell.length_b   1.000
_cell.length_c   1.000
_cell.angle_alpha   90.00
_cell.angle_beta   90.00
_cell.angle_gamma   90.00
#
_symmetry.space_group_name_H-M   'P 1'
#
loop_
_entity.id
_entity.type
_entity.pdbx_description
1 polymer ?
#
loop_
_entity_poly.entity_id
_entity_poly.type
_entity_poly.pdbx_seq_one_letter_code
_entity_poly.pdbx_strand_id
1 'polypeptide(L)'
;MAQDHKEYISNIYDEEEVVKKYYNKTVLDILELWSSCASATVDLMIPLVEQYWENQSEFEQLAKKISNTCSACVKFTAMTVNLTEHPIPENCGSDVKEKATQEMNNTADTLSRLIQAVIKTSLKVSEDSLLDMAMWLLFSIHHVAQNVLQPKDKPTTESKEEEGTKETEKEKKDPEPVKESTDVTASLNNLLTQLDALQMELSNQYVIEKNEQNTEGGETDDSCKNDQQAINKLANVYTGVVDKICENGKVTVCIDDPNGSDATIYYKPDVYIEVANCSLGSCPMRDRDTWLDEIPLTSDQVLVSDVYVVRNGPLRTSAEVEIDFTYVPLSSTKNKTIKVIAKQDGEWKEVETVNEESDESSAHLSFKTKCLEAFTAYVEILSETCEVTPEETTFTSEVNPDVKVIFSPGLVAETKQIKIKVIPYDAREVANLKEQCPDSVRGIMAVSDAVEIRMDGECDDTKNISVQVSMDDEEDQDSQLVVIRFKEGKVQVLDKSQCRLKKDRNLFLVETKGVWGIAVARIRKIFLNMRDTVKKEFQLIFGLVQLCNICTFIDDSQRNKEEGSFFVWIECIDKNMIRDDVENKEKAGLIEVKQSRSKDITLRQKQTLILKVDGQVKLRLADPPDAFKITYLIGADNHVNIPMEVHRDQEKIPYAAFAFYEEDCAHPFHSVNIPVRDLSELPTDEITAKTFNKNNESNNLREQMKQKEEAARKMLSHDSIMNLSRVLSERDGRMLGVQLGVSESWTANAKDECDGDILRTNFRVLCEWRGKAARAAMVDFLISSLKTVGRIDLANVVSEVYKNGRGLSKLDFD
;
A
#
# COMPACT_ATOMS: atom_id res chain seq x y z
N MET A 1 -22.10 9.91 -0.93
CA MET A 1 -21.51 10.72 -2.02
C MET A 1 -22.09 10.41 -3.40
N ALA A 2 -21.91 9.22 -4.01
CA ALA A 2 -22.51 8.93 -5.32
C ALA A 2 -24.06 8.90 -5.30
N GLN A 3 -24.65 8.48 -4.17
CA GLN A 3 -26.10 8.39 -4.00
C GLN A 3 -26.76 9.76 -3.72
N ASP A 4 -26.11 10.61 -2.91
CA ASP A 4 -26.54 11.99 -2.64
C ASP A 4 -26.46 12.89 -3.90
N HIS A 5 -25.52 12.60 -4.82
CA HIS A 5 -25.41 13.32 -6.08
C HIS A 5 -26.44 12.88 -7.14
N LYS A 6 -26.86 11.60 -7.14
CA LYS A 6 -27.97 11.12 -7.99
C LYS A 6 -29.29 11.83 -7.64
N GLU A 7 -29.52 12.08 -6.36
CA GLU A 7 -30.69 12.81 -5.86
C GLU A 7 -30.60 14.31 -6.19
N TYR A 8 -29.40 14.91 -6.12
CA TYR A 8 -29.16 16.29 -6.56
C TYR A 8 -29.36 16.49 -8.08
N ILE A 9 -28.92 15.54 -8.90
CA ILE A 9 -29.08 15.60 -10.37
C ILE A 9 -30.52 15.30 -10.78
N SER A 10 -31.22 14.38 -10.10
CA SER A 10 -32.66 14.18 -10.29
C SER A 10 -33.45 15.48 -10.09
N ASN A 11 -33.01 16.34 -9.16
CA ASN A 11 -33.63 17.64 -8.90
C ASN A 11 -33.27 18.72 -9.94
N ILE A 12 -32.20 18.54 -10.74
CA ILE A 12 -31.82 19.45 -11.83
C ILE A 12 -32.72 19.26 -13.06
N TYR A 13 -33.31 18.08 -13.26
CA TYR A 13 -34.11 17.75 -14.44
C TYR A 13 -35.50 18.39 -14.49
N ASP A 14 -35.99 18.96 -13.38
CA ASP A 14 -37.27 19.68 -13.36
C ASP A 14 -37.17 21.13 -13.90
N GLU A 15 -35.95 21.64 -14.15
CA GLU A 15 -35.72 22.99 -14.67
C GLU A 15 -34.83 22.98 -15.93
N GLU A 16 -35.47 23.10 -17.10
CA GLU A 16 -34.83 23.10 -18.44
C GLU A 16 -33.66 24.10 -18.57
N GLU A 17 -33.70 25.24 -17.86
CA GLU A 17 -32.61 26.22 -17.83
C GLU A 17 -31.36 25.73 -17.09
N VAL A 18 -31.50 24.93 -16.03
CA VAL A 18 -30.38 24.44 -15.22
C VAL A 18 -29.64 23.34 -15.99
N VAL A 19 -30.38 22.46 -16.66
CA VAL A 19 -29.82 21.47 -17.61
C VAL A 19 -29.05 22.17 -18.72
N LYS A 20 -29.64 23.19 -19.36
CA LYS A 20 -28.97 23.98 -20.40
C LYS A 20 -27.68 24.65 -19.91
N LYS A 21 -27.69 25.21 -18.70
CA LYS A 21 -26.52 25.87 -18.09
C LYS A 21 -25.42 24.87 -17.71
N TYR A 22 -25.78 23.64 -17.35
CA TYR A 22 -24.84 22.57 -17.04
C TYR A 22 -24.13 22.06 -18.31
N TYR A 23 -24.86 21.79 -19.39
CA TYR A 23 -24.28 21.36 -20.67
C TYR A 23 -23.45 22.47 -21.34
N ASN A 24 -23.95 23.70 -21.38
CA ASN A 24 -23.27 24.83 -22.04
C ASN A 24 -22.07 25.39 -21.27
N LYS A 25 -21.70 24.80 -20.13
CA LYS A 25 -20.55 25.26 -19.34
C LYS A 25 -19.72 24.10 -18.82
N THR A 26 -20.29 23.25 -17.98
CA THR A 26 -19.54 22.18 -17.30
C THR A 26 -19.04 21.11 -18.26
N VAL A 27 -19.87 20.68 -19.22
CA VAL A 27 -19.46 19.66 -20.21
C VAL A 27 -18.40 20.21 -21.17
N LEU A 28 -18.56 21.46 -21.63
CA LEU A 28 -17.58 22.12 -22.49
C LEU A 28 -16.23 22.35 -21.77
N ASP A 29 -16.27 22.81 -20.53
CA ASP A 29 -15.08 23.02 -19.68
C ASP A 29 -14.31 21.70 -19.46
N ILE A 30 -15.04 20.57 -19.31
CA ILE A 30 -14.45 19.25 -19.12
C ILE A 30 -13.82 18.71 -20.42
N LEU A 31 -14.47 18.89 -21.57
CA LEU A 31 -13.91 18.50 -22.87
C LEU A 31 -12.62 19.30 -23.18
N GLU A 32 -12.61 20.59 -22.88
CA GLU A 32 -11.44 21.44 -23.04
C GLU A 32 -10.31 21.06 -22.08
N LEU A 33 -10.64 20.76 -20.81
CA LEU A 33 -9.68 20.28 -19.82
C LEU A 33 -9.06 18.95 -20.26
N TRP A 34 -9.85 18.00 -20.75
CA TRP A 34 -9.38 16.71 -21.25
C TRP A 34 -8.38 16.85 -22.39
N SER A 35 -8.74 17.61 -23.43
CA SER A 35 -7.87 17.86 -24.60
C SER A 35 -6.60 18.63 -24.22
N SER A 36 -6.72 19.63 -23.34
CA SER A 36 -5.58 20.39 -22.81
C SER A 36 -4.61 19.51 -22.01
N CYS A 37 -5.14 18.60 -21.17
CA CYS A 37 -4.34 17.62 -20.46
C CYS A 37 -3.62 16.67 -21.43
N ALA A 38 -4.32 16.15 -22.45
CA ALA A 38 -3.71 15.29 -23.47
C ALA A 38 -2.57 16.00 -24.22
N SER A 39 -2.77 17.25 -24.65
CA SER A 39 -1.71 18.05 -25.29
C SER A 39 -0.53 18.29 -24.36
N ALA A 40 -0.78 18.76 -23.14
CA ALA A 40 0.28 19.05 -22.17
C ALA A 40 1.12 17.81 -21.84
N THR A 41 0.47 16.65 -21.71
CA THR A 41 1.16 15.37 -21.50
C THR A 41 2.07 15.03 -22.67
N VAL A 42 1.60 15.10 -23.91
CA VAL A 42 2.44 14.81 -25.09
C VAL A 42 3.55 15.85 -25.29
N ASP A 43 3.28 17.12 -25.04
CA ASP A 43 4.26 18.21 -25.15
C ASP A 43 5.41 18.06 -24.15
N LEU A 44 5.14 17.53 -22.95
CA LEU A 44 6.17 17.18 -21.97
C LEU A 44 6.95 15.92 -22.37
N MET A 45 6.31 14.99 -23.07
CA MET A 45 6.91 13.71 -23.44
C MET A 45 7.85 13.78 -24.63
N ILE A 46 7.52 14.54 -25.68
CA ILE A 46 8.34 14.60 -26.90
C ILE A 46 9.81 14.91 -26.58
N PRO A 47 10.15 15.93 -25.77
CA PRO A 47 11.53 16.19 -25.39
C PRO A 47 12.16 15.06 -24.55
N LEU A 48 11.38 14.36 -23.73
CA LEU A 48 11.89 13.31 -22.84
C LEU A 48 12.17 12.00 -23.60
N VAL A 49 11.31 11.63 -24.55
CA VAL A 49 11.55 10.54 -25.51
C VAL A 49 12.78 10.86 -26.36
N GLU A 50 13.00 12.12 -26.69
CA GLU A 50 14.19 12.58 -27.40
C GLU A 50 15.47 12.63 -26.52
N GLN A 51 15.37 12.72 -25.18
CA GLN A 51 16.48 13.08 -24.29
C GLN A 51 16.93 12.00 -23.27
N TYR A 52 16.04 11.13 -22.75
CA TYR A 52 16.31 10.28 -21.57
C TYR A 52 16.34 8.76 -21.83
N TRP A 53 16.62 8.37 -23.07
CA TRP A 53 16.48 7.00 -23.56
C TRP A 53 17.41 5.92 -22.96
N GLU A 54 18.50 6.29 -22.30
CA GLU A 54 19.48 5.30 -21.83
C GLU A 54 19.14 4.66 -20.46
N ASN A 55 18.11 5.14 -19.75
CA ASN A 55 17.77 4.67 -18.40
C ASN A 55 16.38 4.01 -18.35
N GLN A 56 16.34 2.69 -18.52
CA GLN A 56 15.11 1.91 -18.71
C GLN A 56 14.13 1.98 -17.52
N SER A 57 14.61 2.01 -16.27
CA SER A 57 13.73 2.00 -15.09
C SER A 57 13.05 3.35 -14.81
N GLU A 58 13.74 4.48 -15.09
CA GLU A 58 13.14 5.82 -14.99
C GLU A 58 12.07 6.03 -16.06
N PHE A 59 12.28 5.47 -17.25
CA PHE A 59 11.30 5.48 -18.33
C PHE A 59 10.05 4.66 -17.99
N GLU A 60 10.21 3.45 -17.45
CA GLU A 60 9.09 2.58 -17.05
C GLU A 60 8.23 3.22 -15.92
N GLN A 61 8.86 3.78 -14.89
CA GLN A 61 8.13 4.49 -13.82
C GLN A 61 7.38 5.73 -14.33
N LEU A 62 7.97 6.44 -15.28
CA LEU A 62 7.36 7.61 -15.88
C LEU A 62 6.21 7.24 -16.82
N ALA A 63 6.39 6.21 -17.65
CA ALA A 63 5.34 5.64 -18.49
C ALA A 63 4.13 5.18 -17.65
N LYS A 64 4.39 4.56 -16.50
CA LYS A 64 3.35 4.16 -15.53
C LYS A 64 2.59 5.39 -15.00
N LYS A 65 3.29 6.44 -14.58
CA LYS A 65 2.65 7.71 -14.12
C LYS A 65 1.81 8.38 -15.21
N ILE A 66 2.28 8.36 -16.45
CA ILE A 66 1.58 8.97 -17.59
C ILE A 66 0.35 8.14 -17.97
N SER A 67 0.48 6.82 -18.06
CA SER A 67 -0.64 5.90 -18.27
C SER A 67 -1.74 6.07 -17.21
N ASN A 68 -1.35 6.22 -15.95
CA ASN A 68 -2.28 6.50 -14.85
C ASN A 68 -2.97 7.86 -14.97
N THR A 69 -2.27 8.88 -15.47
CA THR A 69 -2.84 10.21 -15.71
C THR A 69 -3.84 10.16 -16.86
N CYS A 70 -3.52 9.49 -17.97
CA CYS A 70 -4.43 9.28 -19.09
C CYS A 70 -5.66 8.45 -18.67
N SER A 71 -5.46 7.36 -17.92
CA SER A 71 -6.52 6.53 -17.33
C SER A 71 -7.45 7.35 -16.44
N ALA A 72 -6.90 8.22 -15.58
CA ALA A 72 -7.68 9.11 -14.73
C ALA A 72 -8.51 10.11 -15.56
N CYS A 73 -7.93 10.69 -16.61
CA CYS A 73 -8.66 11.56 -17.55
C CYS A 73 -9.80 10.80 -18.25
N VAL A 74 -9.58 9.58 -18.71
CA VAL A 74 -10.62 8.74 -19.33
C VAL A 74 -11.71 8.37 -18.33
N LYS A 75 -11.33 7.94 -17.12
CA LYS A 75 -12.29 7.64 -16.05
C LYS A 75 -13.13 8.87 -15.69
N PHE A 76 -12.50 10.05 -15.63
CA PHE A 76 -13.21 11.30 -15.34
C PHE A 76 -14.18 11.67 -16.47
N THR A 77 -13.77 11.53 -17.74
CA THR A 77 -14.63 11.74 -18.90
C THR A 77 -15.78 10.73 -18.95
N ALA A 78 -15.49 9.44 -18.78
CA ALA A 78 -16.47 8.36 -18.75
C ALA A 78 -17.46 8.49 -17.57
N MET A 79 -16.99 8.92 -16.40
CA MET A 79 -17.85 9.19 -15.24
C MET A 79 -18.74 10.40 -15.49
N THR A 80 -18.22 11.47 -16.09
CA THR A 80 -19.00 12.66 -16.47
C THR A 80 -20.05 12.32 -17.53
N VAL A 81 -19.71 11.45 -18.48
CA VAL A 81 -20.60 10.99 -19.56
C VAL A 81 -21.63 9.96 -19.08
N ASN A 82 -21.27 9.06 -18.17
CA ASN A 82 -22.23 8.16 -17.50
C ASN A 82 -23.15 8.93 -16.54
N LEU A 83 -22.69 10.03 -15.95
CA LEU A 83 -23.54 10.96 -15.20
C LEU A 83 -24.55 11.69 -16.12
N THR A 84 -24.35 11.66 -17.44
CA THR A 84 -25.28 12.16 -18.46
C THR A 84 -26.14 11.04 -19.09
N GLU A 85 -26.67 10.10 -18.30
CA GLU A 85 -27.61 9.06 -18.75
C GLU A 85 -28.86 9.56 -19.52
N HIS A 86 -29.06 10.88 -19.63
CA HIS A 86 -30.14 11.50 -20.38
C HIS A 86 -29.65 12.14 -21.70
N PRO A 87 -30.45 12.09 -22.77
CA PRO A 87 -30.09 12.65 -24.07
C PRO A 87 -29.76 14.15 -23.96
N ILE A 88 -28.74 14.60 -24.69
CA ILE A 88 -28.41 16.03 -24.86
C ILE A 88 -29.67 16.73 -25.39
N PRO A 89 -30.19 17.78 -24.72
CA PRO A 89 -31.37 18.49 -25.20
C PRO A 89 -31.13 19.00 -26.64
N GLU A 90 -32.12 18.86 -27.54
CA GLU A 90 -32.02 19.28 -28.95
C GLU A 90 -31.51 20.74 -29.10
N ASN A 91 -31.81 21.58 -28.12
CA ASN A 91 -31.47 23.01 -28.07
C ASN A 91 -30.03 23.31 -27.58
N CYS A 92 -29.27 22.29 -27.14
CA CYS A 92 -27.89 22.38 -26.66
C CYS A 92 -26.93 21.47 -27.47
N GLY A 93 -27.47 20.67 -28.40
CA GLY A 93 -26.73 19.63 -29.10
C GLY A 93 -25.70 20.12 -30.11
N SER A 94 -25.87 21.31 -30.71
CA SER A 94 -24.94 21.84 -31.71
C SER A 94 -23.60 22.23 -31.10
N ASP A 95 -23.61 23.06 -30.06
CA ASP A 95 -22.40 23.67 -29.49
C ASP A 95 -21.53 22.62 -28.78
N VAL A 96 -22.17 21.64 -28.13
CA VAL A 96 -21.48 20.51 -27.48
C VAL A 96 -20.87 19.56 -28.52
N LYS A 97 -21.56 19.29 -29.63
CA LYS A 97 -21.03 18.47 -30.73
C LYS A 97 -19.88 19.17 -31.44
N GLU A 98 -20.01 20.46 -31.74
CA GLU A 98 -18.95 21.26 -32.38
C GLU A 98 -17.68 21.28 -31.52
N LYS A 99 -17.82 21.56 -30.22
CA LYS A 99 -16.68 21.57 -29.29
C LYS A 99 -16.11 20.17 -29.08
N ALA A 100 -16.92 19.11 -28.97
CA ALA A 100 -16.43 17.74 -28.87
C ALA A 100 -15.62 17.32 -30.10
N THR A 101 -16.11 17.64 -31.31
CA THR A 101 -15.40 17.41 -32.57
C THR A 101 -14.10 18.20 -32.63
N GLN A 102 -14.09 19.45 -32.18
CA GLN A 102 -12.89 20.28 -32.11
C GLN A 102 -11.84 19.68 -31.16
N GLU A 103 -12.24 19.30 -29.94
CA GLU A 103 -11.31 18.76 -28.95
C GLU A 103 -10.84 17.32 -29.31
N MET A 104 -11.66 16.53 -30.00
CA MET A 104 -11.23 15.27 -30.61
C MET A 104 -10.18 15.49 -31.70
N ASN A 105 -10.34 16.49 -32.55
CA ASN A 105 -9.33 16.86 -33.56
C ASN A 105 -8.02 17.30 -32.91
N ASN A 106 -8.07 18.11 -31.84
CA ASN A 106 -6.89 18.53 -31.09
C ASN A 106 -6.16 17.33 -30.47
N THR A 107 -6.92 16.36 -29.95
CA THR A 107 -6.36 15.13 -29.34
C THR A 107 -5.78 14.19 -30.40
N ALA A 108 -6.42 14.07 -31.58
CA ALA A 108 -5.91 13.30 -32.70
C ALA A 108 -4.62 13.90 -33.28
N ASP A 109 -4.55 15.23 -33.42
CA ASP A 109 -3.32 15.94 -33.83
C ASP A 109 -2.19 15.72 -32.82
N THR A 110 -2.52 15.79 -31.53
CA THR A 110 -1.62 15.49 -30.43
C THR A 110 -1.08 14.05 -30.48
N LEU A 111 -1.94 13.07 -30.77
CA LEU A 111 -1.53 11.68 -30.97
C LEU A 111 -0.63 11.51 -32.21
N SER A 112 -0.94 12.20 -33.31
CA SER A 112 -0.12 12.19 -34.53
C SER A 112 1.30 12.73 -34.25
N ARG A 113 1.42 13.81 -33.48
CA ARG A 113 2.73 14.36 -33.05
C ARG A 113 3.55 13.37 -32.22
N LEU A 114 2.91 12.64 -31.30
CA LEU A 114 3.57 11.61 -30.51
C LEU A 114 4.06 10.45 -31.39
N ILE A 115 3.21 9.94 -32.27
CA ILE A 115 3.55 8.84 -33.19
C ILE A 115 4.71 9.24 -34.11
N GLN A 116 4.70 10.47 -34.64
CA GLN A 116 5.80 10.99 -35.46
C GLN A 116 7.12 11.08 -34.68
N ALA A 117 7.09 11.51 -33.42
CA ALA A 117 8.28 11.54 -32.57
C ALA A 117 8.86 10.13 -32.33
N VAL A 118 7.99 9.14 -32.12
CA VAL A 118 8.36 7.72 -31.93
C VAL A 118 8.93 7.10 -33.22
N ILE A 119 8.32 7.37 -34.37
CA ILE A 119 8.81 6.86 -35.67
C ILE A 119 10.21 7.44 -35.97
N LYS A 120 10.46 8.69 -35.59
CA LYS A 120 11.73 9.39 -35.84
C LYS A 120 12.90 8.86 -35.01
N THR A 121 12.65 8.22 -33.87
CA THR A 121 13.69 7.72 -32.95
C THR A 121 14.16 6.28 -33.21
N SER A 122 13.60 5.56 -34.20
CA SER A 122 14.11 4.33 -34.85
C SER A 122 15.11 3.44 -34.06
N LEU A 123 14.61 2.28 -33.59
CA LEU A 123 15.31 1.05 -33.17
C LEU A 123 16.00 1.04 -31.79
N LYS A 124 15.20 0.78 -30.73
CA LYS A 124 15.48 -0.15 -29.59
C LYS A 124 14.46 0.02 -28.44
N VAL A 125 13.17 0.17 -28.76
CA VAL A 125 12.11 0.51 -27.80
C VAL A 125 11.63 -0.74 -27.05
N SER A 126 11.32 -0.62 -25.75
CA SER A 126 10.30 -1.48 -25.15
C SER A 126 8.94 -1.04 -25.71
N GLU A 127 8.53 -1.71 -26.78
CA GLU A 127 7.37 -1.39 -27.62
C GLU A 127 6.06 -1.26 -26.83
N ASP A 128 5.99 -1.89 -25.65
CA ASP A 128 4.77 -2.08 -24.85
C ASP A 128 4.22 -0.75 -24.25
N SER A 129 5.07 0.11 -23.67
CA SER A 129 4.61 1.33 -22.96
C SER A 129 4.10 2.46 -23.88
N LEU A 130 4.70 2.62 -25.06
CA LEU A 130 4.27 3.61 -26.05
C LEU A 130 2.99 3.17 -26.77
N LEU A 131 2.84 1.86 -26.98
CA LEU A 131 1.63 1.27 -27.55
C LEU A 131 0.45 1.45 -26.58
N ASP A 132 0.65 1.22 -25.28
CA ASP A 132 -0.38 1.44 -24.25
C ASP A 132 -0.87 2.89 -24.21
N MET A 133 0.03 3.88 -24.32
CA MET A 133 -0.34 5.30 -24.32
C MET A 133 -1.08 5.73 -25.59
N ALA A 134 -0.62 5.28 -26.77
CA ALA A 134 -1.34 5.52 -28.02
C ALA A 134 -2.74 4.90 -27.98
N MET A 135 -2.87 3.72 -27.38
CA MET A 135 -4.15 3.04 -27.17
C MET A 135 -5.07 3.81 -26.21
N TRP A 136 -4.58 4.37 -25.11
CA TRP A 136 -5.39 5.20 -24.22
C TRP A 136 -5.93 6.46 -24.88
N LEU A 137 -5.11 7.15 -25.70
CA LEU A 137 -5.54 8.32 -26.45
C LEU A 137 -6.55 7.95 -27.54
N LEU A 138 -6.33 6.85 -28.27
CA LEU A 138 -7.31 6.32 -29.25
C LEU A 138 -8.61 5.89 -28.58
N PHE A 139 -8.53 5.24 -27.42
CA PHE A 139 -9.67 4.85 -26.60
C PHE A 139 -10.47 6.07 -26.13
N SER A 140 -9.78 7.12 -25.70
CA SER A 140 -10.42 8.39 -25.31
C SER A 140 -11.21 9.02 -26.46
N ILE A 141 -10.60 9.10 -27.64
CA ILE A 141 -11.23 9.63 -28.86
C ILE A 141 -12.47 8.78 -29.22
N HIS A 142 -12.36 7.45 -29.15
CA HIS A 142 -13.47 6.54 -29.43
C HIS A 142 -14.62 6.70 -28.43
N HIS A 143 -14.31 6.83 -27.14
CA HIS A 143 -15.31 6.95 -26.08
C HIS A 143 -16.09 8.26 -26.16
N VAL A 144 -15.43 9.37 -26.50
CA VAL A 144 -16.08 10.67 -26.79
C VAL A 144 -16.95 10.57 -28.05
N ALA A 145 -16.45 9.92 -29.11
CA ALA A 145 -17.21 9.72 -30.34
C ALA A 145 -18.51 8.93 -30.13
N GLN A 146 -18.45 7.83 -29.37
CA GLN A 146 -19.62 6.98 -29.14
C GLN A 146 -20.64 7.60 -28.20
N ASN A 147 -20.22 8.29 -27.15
CA ASN A 147 -21.14 8.72 -26.10
C ASN A 147 -21.57 10.20 -26.19
N VAL A 148 -20.82 11.05 -26.91
CA VAL A 148 -21.13 12.48 -27.06
C VAL A 148 -21.71 12.80 -28.44
N LEU A 149 -21.25 12.12 -29.50
CA LEU A 149 -21.67 12.43 -30.88
C LEU A 149 -22.85 11.57 -31.37
N GLN A 150 -23.08 10.37 -30.81
CA GLN A 150 -24.24 9.54 -31.19
C GLN A 150 -25.51 9.96 -30.43
N PRO A 151 -26.66 10.13 -31.11
CA PRO A 151 -27.95 10.20 -30.43
C PRO A 151 -28.29 8.84 -29.82
N LYS A 152 -28.50 8.77 -28.50
CA LYS A 152 -29.13 7.59 -27.89
C LYS A 152 -30.60 7.56 -28.29
N ASP A 153 -30.99 6.58 -29.10
CA ASP A 153 -32.40 6.33 -29.37
C ASP A 153 -33.14 6.09 -28.04
N LYS A 154 -34.31 6.72 -27.89
CA LYS A 154 -35.19 6.53 -26.73
C LYS A 154 -35.50 5.03 -26.54
N PRO A 155 -35.58 4.52 -25.31
CA PRO A 155 -36.04 3.16 -25.08
C PRO A 155 -37.50 3.05 -25.49
N THR A 156 -37.74 2.41 -26.64
CA THR A 156 -39.10 2.10 -27.11
C THR A 156 -39.67 0.96 -26.26
N THR A 157 -40.85 1.20 -25.73
CA THR A 157 -41.66 0.27 -24.93
C THR A 157 -42.15 -0.89 -25.80
N GLU A 158 -42.00 -2.12 -25.31
CA GLU A 158 -42.60 -3.41 -25.72
C GLU A 158 -43.20 -3.58 -27.13
N SER A 159 -42.66 -4.53 -27.91
CA SER A 159 -43.48 -5.44 -28.73
C SER A 159 -42.81 -6.79 -28.96
N LYS A 160 -43.62 -7.85 -28.86
CA LYS A 160 -43.32 -9.28 -28.94
C LYS A 160 -42.89 -9.77 -30.33
N GLU A 161 -42.10 -10.85 -30.29
CA GLU A 161 -41.95 -12.00 -31.23
C GLU A 161 -41.84 -11.73 -32.75
N GLU A 162 -40.75 -12.23 -33.35
CA GLU A 162 -40.83 -13.35 -34.31
C GLU A 162 -39.45 -13.97 -34.62
N GLU A 163 -39.43 -15.30 -34.65
CA GLU A 163 -38.33 -16.17 -35.07
C GLU A 163 -37.99 -15.99 -36.56
N GLY A 164 -36.71 -16.13 -36.92
CA GLY A 164 -36.29 -16.14 -38.31
C GLY A 164 -34.83 -16.54 -38.50
N THR A 165 -34.58 -17.84 -38.55
CA THR A 165 -33.33 -18.49 -38.97
C THR A 165 -32.90 -18.03 -40.37
N LYS A 166 -31.59 -17.78 -40.56
CA LYS A 166 -30.87 -18.16 -41.79
C LYS A 166 -29.36 -18.16 -41.57
N GLU A 167 -28.84 -19.37 -41.47
CA GLU A 167 -27.44 -19.73 -41.70
C GLU A 167 -26.98 -19.23 -43.07
N THR A 168 -25.73 -18.76 -43.14
CA THR A 168 -24.94 -18.90 -44.38
C THR A 168 -23.51 -19.25 -44.00
N GLU A 169 -23.14 -20.48 -44.34
CA GLU A 169 -21.79 -21.03 -44.31
C GLU A 169 -20.81 -20.12 -45.07
N LYS A 170 -19.63 -19.87 -44.48
CA LYS A 170 -18.41 -19.62 -45.26
C LYS A 170 -17.28 -20.48 -44.73
N GLU A 171 -16.66 -21.16 -45.70
CA GLU A 171 -15.67 -22.21 -45.63
C GLU A 171 -14.49 -21.95 -44.68
N LYS A 172 -14.14 -22.99 -43.92
CA LYS A 172 -12.83 -23.17 -43.29
C LYS A 172 -11.75 -23.28 -44.37
N LYS A 173 -10.75 -22.40 -44.31
CA LYS A 173 -9.41 -22.64 -44.87
C LYS A 173 -8.44 -22.75 -43.70
N ASP A 174 -7.75 -23.87 -43.61
CA ASP A 174 -6.63 -24.06 -42.68
C ASP A 174 -5.53 -23.03 -42.97
N PRO A 175 -4.91 -22.38 -41.96
CA PRO A 175 -3.68 -21.64 -42.16
C PRO A 175 -2.47 -22.58 -42.04
N GLU A 176 -1.69 -22.66 -43.11
CA GLU A 176 -0.29 -23.09 -43.09
C GLU A 176 0.56 -22.17 -42.19
N PRO A 177 1.70 -22.66 -41.65
CA PRO A 177 2.45 -21.95 -40.64
C PRO A 177 3.28 -20.81 -41.27
N VAL A 178 3.00 -19.57 -40.88
CA VAL A 178 3.84 -18.43 -41.26
C VAL A 178 4.68 -17.99 -40.05
N LYS A 179 5.98 -18.29 -40.14
CA LYS A 179 7.02 -17.51 -39.47
C LYS A 179 7.26 -16.26 -40.32
N GLU A 180 7.05 -15.07 -39.77
CA GLU A 180 7.89 -13.89 -39.97
C GLU A 180 7.38 -12.74 -39.10
N SER A 181 8.31 -12.04 -38.44
CA SER A 181 8.09 -10.86 -37.62
C SER A 181 7.32 -9.78 -38.39
N THR A 182 6.13 -9.41 -37.92
CA THR A 182 5.38 -8.25 -38.41
C THR A 182 6.05 -6.97 -37.95
N ASP A 183 6.60 -6.21 -38.90
CA ASP A 183 7.24 -4.91 -38.71
C ASP A 183 6.23 -3.90 -38.10
N VAL A 184 6.36 -3.62 -36.80
CA VAL A 184 5.53 -2.66 -36.04
C VAL A 184 5.58 -1.26 -36.66
N THR A 185 6.69 -0.90 -37.31
CA THR A 185 6.86 0.34 -38.08
C THR A 185 5.83 0.46 -39.21
N ALA A 186 5.51 -0.66 -39.87
CA ALA A 186 4.49 -0.67 -40.92
C ALA A 186 3.08 -0.50 -40.34
N SER A 187 2.83 -1.03 -39.14
CA SER A 187 1.56 -0.85 -38.43
C SER A 187 1.38 0.59 -37.92
N LEU A 188 2.44 1.20 -37.36
CA LEU A 188 2.46 2.60 -36.94
C LEU A 188 2.32 3.57 -38.12
N ASN A 189 2.99 3.32 -39.25
CA ASN A 189 2.84 4.11 -40.46
C ASN A 189 1.43 4.01 -41.06
N ASN A 190 0.80 2.83 -41.00
CA ASN A 190 -0.58 2.64 -41.41
C ASN A 190 -1.55 3.38 -40.48
N LEU A 191 -1.30 3.34 -39.17
CA LEU A 191 -2.09 4.06 -38.17
C LEU A 191 -1.94 5.59 -38.32
N LEU A 192 -0.74 6.09 -38.62
CA LEU A 192 -0.50 7.49 -38.98
C LEU A 192 -1.24 7.88 -40.26
N THR A 193 -1.23 7.03 -41.28
CA THR A 193 -1.96 7.27 -42.54
C THR A 193 -3.48 7.30 -42.30
N GLN A 194 -4.00 6.46 -41.41
CA GLN A 194 -5.42 6.42 -41.04
C GLN A 194 -5.81 7.63 -40.20
N LEU A 195 -4.97 8.07 -39.26
CA LEU A 195 -5.15 9.30 -38.49
C LEU A 195 -5.11 10.55 -39.38
N ASP A 196 -4.15 10.63 -40.31
CA ASP A 196 -4.04 11.74 -41.26
C ASP A 196 -5.27 11.81 -42.18
N ALA A 197 -5.78 10.65 -42.64
CA ALA A 197 -7.01 10.58 -43.43
C ALA A 197 -8.23 11.07 -42.63
N LEU A 198 -8.30 10.70 -41.36
CA LEU A 198 -9.37 11.04 -40.43
C LEU A 198 -9.33 12.53 -40.03
N GLN A 199 -8.14 13.09 -39.81
CA GLN A 199 -7.90 14.52 -39.59
C GLN A 199 -8.27 15.34 -40.82
N MET A 200 -7.97 14.85 -42.03
CA MET A 200 -8.36 15.49 -43.27
C MET A 200 -9.87 15.46 -43.52
N GLU A 201 -10.56 14.37 -43.16
CA GLU A 201 -12.02 14.22 -43.34
C GLU A 201 -12.81 15.05 -42.29
N LEU A 202 -12.37 15.07 -41.01
CA LEU A 202 -12.91 15.95 -39.97
C LEU A 202 -12.67 17.44 -40.27
N SER A 203 -11.50 17.79 -40.80
CA SER A 203 -11.21 19.15 -41.27
C SER A 203 -12.09 19.56 -42.46
N ASN A 204 -12.41 18.61 -43.34
CA ASN A 204 -13.31 18.86 -44.47
C ASN A 204 -14.77 19.04 -44.00
N GLN A 205 -15.23 18.33 -42.97
CA GLN A 205 -16.55 18.58 -42.34
C GLN A 205 -16.63 19.98 -41.73
N TYR A 206 -15.59 20.43 -41.02
CA TYR A 206 -15.50 21.78 -40.46
C TYR A 206 -15.57 22.89 -41.53
N VAL A 207 -15.13 22.61 -42.76
CA VAL A 207 -15.23 23.54 -43.90
C VAL A 207 -16.61 23.50 -44.55
N ILE A 208 -17.30 22.36 -44.54
CA ILE A 208 -18.65 22.21 -45.10
C ILE A 208 -19.69 22.89 -44.21
N GLU A 209 -19.67 22.70 -42.89
CA GLU A 209 -20.60 23.36 -41.96
C GLU A 209 -20.48 24.90 -41.97
N LYS A 210 -19.26 25.42 -42.18
CA LYS A 210 -18.99 26.86 -42.30
C LYS A 210 -19.46 27.46 -43.63
N ASN A 211 -19.57 26.63 -44.67
CA ASN A 211 -20.06 27.05 -45.99
C ASN A 211 -21.58 26.89 -46.11
N GLU A 212 -22.20 25.92 -45.43
CA GLU A 212 -23.66 25.77 -45.39
C GLU A 212 -24.34 26.88 -44.55
N GLN A 213 -23.70 27.43 -43.53
CA GLN A 213 -24.16 28.65 -42.87
C GLN A 213 -24.17 29.91 -43.78
N ASN A 214 -23.54 29.86 -44.95
CA ASN A 214 -23.49 30.97 -45.92
C ASN A 214 -24.41 30.78 -47.14
N THR A 215 -25.20 29.72 -47.20
CA THR A 215 -26.20 29.51 -48.27
C THR A 215 -27.53 29.10 -47.67
N GLU A 216 -28.46 30.05 -47.61
CA GLU A 216 -29.86 29.78 -47.25
C GLU A 216 -30.50 28.83 -48.27
N GLY A 217 -30.93 27.66 -47.79
CA GLY A 217 -32.06 26.92 -48.36
C GLY A 217 -31.77 25.53 -48.92
N GLY A 218 -32.17 24.50 -48.17
CA GLY A 218 -32.60 23.21 -48.73
C GLY A 218 -31.90 21.97 -48.17
N GLU A 219 -32.71 21.07 -47.58
CA GLU A 219 -32.47 19.64 -47.28
C GLU A 219 -31.60 19.26 -46.06
N THR A 220 -32.27 19.10 -44.91
CA THR A 220 -31.74 18.66 -43.60
C THR A 220 -31.57 17.14 -43.43
N ASP A 221 -31.40 16.36 -44.51
CA ASP A 221 -31.42 14.89 -44.44
C ASP A 221 -30.09 14.20 -44.83
N ASP A 222 -29.10 14.97 -45.28
CA ASP A 222 -27.79 14.47 -45.72
C ASP A 222 -26.62 14.77 -44.74
N SER A 223 -26.70 15.82 -43.90
CA SER A 223 -25.63 16.11 -42.92
C SER A 223 -25.55 15.03 -41.82
N CYS A 224 -26.70 14.60 -41.29
CA CYS A 224 -26.78 13.58 -40.24
C CYS A 224 -26.30 12.19 -40.73
N LYS A 225 -26.46 11.89 -42.03
CA LYS A 225 -25.94 10.65 -42.64
C LYS A 225 -24.42 10.69 -42.82
N ASN A 226 -23.86 11.84 -43.18
CA ASN A 226 -22.40 12.02 -43.30
C ASN A 226 -21.71 11.95 -41.93
N ASP A 227 -22.32 12.52 -40.88
CA ASP A 227 -21.81 12.43 -39.50
C ASP A 227 -21.84 10.99 -38.99
N GLN A 228 -22.95 10.26 -39.21
CA GLN A 228 -23.06 8.86 -38.83
C GLN A 228 -22.08 7.97 -39.63
N GLN A 229 -21.82 8.31 -40.90
CA GLN A 229 -20.88 7.57 -41.74
C GLN A 229 -19.41 7.80 -41.31
N ALA A 230 -19.05 9.01 -40.91
CA ALA A 230 -17.75 9.33 -40.33
C ALA A 230 -17.55 8.62 -38.97
N ILE A 231 -18.55 8.65 -38.08
CA ILE A 231 -18.55 7.96 -36.79
C ILE A 231 -18.45 6.44 -36.96
N ASN A 232 -19.20 5.86 -37.90
CA ASN A 232 -19.16 4.41 -38.18
C ASN A 232 -17.83 3.99 -38.82
N LYS A 233 -17.22 4.83 -39.67
CA LYS A 233 -15.85 4.60 -40.18
C LYS A 233 -14.81 4.69 -39.06
N LEU A 234 -14.92 5.66 -38.16
CA LEU A 234 -14.11 5.81 -36.95
C LEU A 234 -14.20 4.57 -36.06
N ALA A 235 -15.42 4.07 -35.82
CA ALA A 235 -15.65 2.83 -35.09
C ALA A 235 -15.01 1.63 -35.80
N ASN A 236 -15.14 1.52 -37.13
CA ASN A 236 -14.54 0.41 -37.90
C ASN A 236 -13.00 0.46 -37.97
N VAL A 237 -12.42 1.67 -38.06
CA VAL A 237 -10.96 1.89 -37.98
C VAL A 237 -10.46 1.52 -36.58
N TYR A 238 -11.16 1.96 -35.54
CA TYR A 238 -10.89 1.57 -34.16
C TYR A 238 -10.98 0.05 -33.96
N THR A 239 -12.07 -0.60 -34.38
CA THR A 239 -12.22 -2.06 -34.27
C THR A 239 -11.14 -2.79 -35.06
N GLY A 240 -10.83 -2.37 -36.28
CA GLY A 240 -9.76 -2.99 -37.09
C GLY A 240 -8.35 -2.80 -36.52
N VAL A 241 -8.09 -1.68 -35.82
CA VAL A 241 -6.82 -1.41 -35.12
C VAL A 241 -6.76 -2.21 -33.82
N VAL A 242 -7.81 -2.19 -33.01
CA VAL A 242 -7.95 -2.98 -31.78
C VAL A 242 -7.79 -4.47 -32.09
N ASP A 243 -8.44 -4.99 -33.13
CA ASP A 243 -8.36 -6.40 -33.54
C ASP A 243 -6.93 -6.78 -33.95
N LYS A 244 -6.23 -5.95 -34.73
CA LYS A 244 -4.84 -6.19 -35.14
C LYS A 244 -3.83 -6.11 -34.00
N ILE A 245 -4.11 -5.23 -33.05
CA ILE A 245 -3.31 -5.05 -31.83
C ILE A 245 -3.60 -6.20 -30.86
N CYS A 246 -4.85 -6.67 -30.79
CA CYS A 246 -5.27 -7.84 -30.02
C CYS A 246 -4.75 -9.17 -30.60
N GLU A 247 -4.58 -9.27 -31.92
CA GLU A 247 -3.92 -10.41 -32.60
C GLU A 247 -2.44 -10.55 -32.18
N ASN A 248 -1.77 -9.45 -31.81
CA ASN A 248 -0.37 -9.44 -31.34
C ASN A 248 -0.23 -9.69 -29.82
N GLY A 249 -1.33 -9.96 -29.10
CA GLY A 249 -1.30 -10.59 -27.77
C GLY A 249 -0.88 -9.73 -26.57
N LYS A 250 -0.64 -8.43 -26.73
CA LYS A 250 -0.10 -7.57 -25.66
C LYS A 250 -0.71 -6.15 -25.64
N VAL A 251 -2.03 -6.02 -25.49
CA VAL A 251 -2.58 -4.72 -25.05
C VAL A 251 -3.42 -4.93 -23.83
N THR A 252 -2.92 -4.35 -22.75
CA THR A 252 -3.28 -4.74 -21.41
C THR A 252 -3.39 -3.46 -20.60
N VAL A 253 -4.62 -2.97 -20.49
CA VAL A 253 -4.91 -1.73 -19.79
C VAL A 253 -4.81 -1.97 -18.28
N CYS A 254 -4.15 -1.07 -17.54
CA CYS A 254 -3.90 -1.19 -16.11
C CYS A 254 -4.88 -0.33 -15.27
N ILE A 255 -5.36 -0.87 -14.15
CA ILE A 255 -5.87 -0.08 -13.02
C ILE A 255 -4.96 -0.36 -11.82
N ASP A 256 -4.05 0.57 -11.53
CA ASP A 256 -3.32 0.59 -10.27
C ASP A 256 -4.25 1.08 -9.14
N ASP A 257 -4.16 0.50 -7.93
CA ASP A 257 -4.68 1.16 -6.72
C ASP A 257 -3.88 2.48 -6.53
N PRO A 258 -4.53 3.64 -6.38
CA PRO A 258 -3.86 4.90 -6.05
C PRO A 258 -3.05 4.84 -4.74
N ASN A 259 -3.21 3.80 -3.91
CA ASN A 259 -2.42 3.55 -2.71
C ASN A 259 -1.21 2.63 -2.94
N GLY A 260 -0.89 2.29 -4.19
CA GLY A 260 0.31 1.49 -4.53
C GLY A 260 0.15 -0.01 -4.30
N SER A 261 -0.97 -0.60 -4.72
CA SER A 261 -1.17 -2.04 -4.55
C SER A 261 -0.17 -2.87 -5.33
N ASP A 262 0.27 -3.94 -4.68
CA ASP A 262 0.97 -5.10 -5.20
C ASP A 262 0.17 -5.96 -6.20
N ALA A 263 -0.95 -5.46 -6.73
CA ALA A 263 -1.81 -6.19 -7.67
C ALA A 263 -2.36 -5.27 -8.77
N THR A 264 -2.40 -5.79 -10.00
CA THR A 264 -2.74 -5.09 -11.24
C THR A 264 -3.75 -5.90 -12.04
N ILE A 265 -4.80 -5.22 -12.53
CA ILE A 265 -5.75 -5.81 -13.50
C ILE A 265 -5.31 -5.41 -14.90
N TYR A 266 -5.19 -6.43 -15.74
CA TYR A 266 -4.74 -6.41 -17.10
C TYR A 266 -5.90 -6.80 -18.02
N TYR A 267 -6.42 -5.87 -18.83
CA TYR A 267 -7.63 -6.12 -19.62
C TYR A 267 -7.57 -5.56 -21.04
N LYS A 268 -8.41 -6.13 -21.92
CA LYS A 268 -8.60 -5.65 -23.30
C LYS A 268 -9.58 -4.47 -23.35
N PRO A 269 -9.47 -3.55 -24.32
CA PRO A 269 -10.31 -2.36 -24.37
C PRO A 269 -11.82 -2.61 -24.44
N ASP A 270 -12.25 -3.76 -24.99
CA ASP A 270 -13.64 -4.17 -25.13
C ASP A 270 -14.37 -4.35 -23.79
N VAL A 271 -13.65 -4.73 -22.73
CA VAL A 271 -14.21 -4.90 -21.37
C VAL A 271 -14.02 -3.67 -20.47
N TYR A 272 -13.51 -2.54 -21.00
CA TYR A 272 -13.20 -1.36 -20.17
C TYR A 272 -14.35 -0.90 -19.28
N ILE A 273 -15.57 -0.80 -19.83
CA ILE A 273 -16.73 -0.28 -19.07
C ILE A 273 -17.03 -1.19 -17.86
N GLU A 274 -16.80 -2.49 -18.00
CA GLU A 274 -17.00 -3.51 -16.97
C GLU A 274 -15.91 -3.41 -15.88
N VAL A 275 -14.67 -3.05 -16.25
CA VAL A 275 -13.53 -2.93 -15.33
C VAL A 275 -13.41 -1.53 -14.70
N ALA A 276 -13.87 -0.47 -15.38
CA ALA A 276 -13.61 0.93 -15.03
C ALA A 276 -14.11 1.35 -13.63
N ASN A 277 -15.19 0.72 -13.17
CA ASN A 277 -15.78 0.96 -11.84
C ASN A 277 -15.20 0.04 -10.75
N CYS A 278 -14.39 -0.94 -11.13
CA CYS A 278 -13.74 -1.86 -10.21
C CYS A 278 -12.42 -1.24 -9.72
N SER A 279 -12.11 -1.45 -8.44
CA SER A 279 -10.79 -1.18 -7.90
C SER A 279 -10.32 -2.39 -7.12
N LEU A 280 -9.12 -2.88 -7.41
CA LEU A 280 -8.50 -3.98 -6.69
C LEU A 280 -7.56 -3.43 -5.62
N GLY A 281 -7.49 -4.08 -4.46
CA GLY A 281 -6.48 -3.74 -3.46
C GLY A 281 -6.53 -4.70 -2.28
N SER A 282 -5.58 -4.55 -1.37
CA SER A 282 -5.57 -5.32 -0.12
C SER A 282 -6.87 -5.16 0.66
N CYS A 283 -7.29 -6.27 1.28
CA CYS A 283 -8.40 -6.31 2.20
C CYS A 283 -8.19 -5.30 3.33
N PRO A 284 -9.20 -4.46 3.66
CA PRO A 284 -9.14 -3.60 4.83
C PRO A 284 -8.84 -4.40 6.09
N MET A 285 -7.93 -3.91 6.94
CA MET A 285 -7.49 -4.62 8.16
C MET A 285 -8.65 -5.02 9.07
N ARG A 286 -9.69 -4.18 9.19
CA ARG A 286 -10.89 -4.44 10.00
C ARG A 286 -11.70 -5.66 9.54
N ASP A 287 -11.61 -6.02 8.26
CA ASP A 287 -12.39 -7.07 7.61
C ASP A 287 -11.53 -8.33 7.37
N ARG A 288 -10.20 -8.25 7.62
CA ARG A 288 -9.22 -9.30 7.29
C ARG A 288 -9.50 -10.62 7.99
N ASP A 289 -9.88 -10.61 9.27
CA ASP A 289 -10.25 -11.83 10.02
C ASP A 289 -11.40 -12.58 9.31
N THR A 290 -12.45 -11.87 8.92
CA THR A 290 -13.62 -12.45 8.24
C THR A 290 -13.24 -13.09 6.91
N TRP A 291 -12.41 -12.41 6.12
CA TRP A 291 -11.92 -12.98 4.86
C TRP A 291 -11.04 -14.22 5.09
N LEU A 292 -10.16 -14.18 6.09
CA LEU A 292 -9.28 -15.30 6.42
C LEU A 292 -10.02 -16.55 6.89
N ASP A 293 -11.19 -16.37 7.53
CA ASP A 293 -12.08 -17.46 7.97
C ASP A 293 -12.85 -18.09 6.80
N GLU A 294 -13.13 -17.33 5.74
CA GLU A 294 -13.83 -17.83 4.56
C GLU A 294 -12.93 -18.64 3.61
N ILE A 295 -11.61 -18.37 3.59
CA ILE A 295 -10.69 -19.03 2.66
C ILE A 295 -10.49 -20.50 3.10
N PRO A 296 -10.83 -21.49 2.26
CA PRO A 296 -10.79 -22.90 2.62
C PRO A 296 -9.38 -23.50 2.53
N LEU A 297 -8.45 -23.00 3.36
CA LEU A 297 -7.10 -23.57 3.45
C LEU A 297 -7.03 -24.73 4.44
N THR A 298 -6.29 -25.76 4.06
CA THR A 298 -5.89 -26.83 4.98
C THR A 298 -4.70 -26.39 5.84
N SER A 299 -4.40 -27.15 6.89
CA SER A 299 -3.24 -26.91 7.76
C SER A 299 -1.87 -27.14 7.09
N ASP A 300 -1.85 -27.60 5.84
CA ASP A 300 -0.64 -27.76 5.02
C ASP A 300 -0.44 -26.63 4.00
N GLN A 301 -1.42 -25.74 3.90
CA GLN A 301 -1.41 -24.58 3.02
C GLN A 301 -1.17 -23.31 3.84
N VAL A 302 -0.18 -22.53 3.43
CA VAL A 302 0.21 -21.30 4.12
C VAL A 302 0.11 -20.14 3.14
N LEU A 303 -0.57 -19.07 3.52
CA LEU A 303 -0.67 -17.87 2.68
C LEU A 303 0.72 -17.25 2.48
N VAL A 304 0.99 -16.80 1.24
CA VAL A 304 2.24 -16.14 0.83
C VAL A 304 2.00 -14.78 0.19
N SER A 305 0.75 -14.31 0.16
CA SER A 305 0.39 -12.94 -0.23
C SER A 305 -0.65 -12.39 0.74
N ASP A 306 -0.99 -11.11 0.58
CA ASP A 306 -2.19 -10.54 1.19
C ASP A 306 -3.46 -11.18 0.59
N VAL A 307 -4.60 -10.86 1.19
CA VAL A 307 -5.92 -11.11 0.60
C VAL A 307 -6.31 -9.86 -0.18
N TYR A 308 -6.41 -10.01 -1.50
CA TYR A 308 -6.82 -8.94 -2.39
C TYR A 308 -8.33 -9.01 -2.64
N VAL A 309 -9.01 -7.88 -2.58
CA VAL A 309 -10.47 -7.78 -2.69
C VAL A 309 -10.82 -6.74 -3.75
N VAL A 310 -11.80 -7.06 -4.59
CA VAL A 310 -12.39 -6.11 -5.53
C VAL A 310 -13.36 -5.21 -4.75
N ARG A 311 -13.04 -3.91 -4.67
CA ARG A 311 -13.89 -2.90 -4.05
C ARG A 311 -14.90 -2.38 -5.07
N ASN A 312 -16.05 -1.92 -4.56
CA ASN A 312 -17.21 -1.41 -5.32
C ASN A 312 -18.02 -2.47 -6.10
N GLY A 313 -17.85 -3.75 -5.75
CA GLY A 313 -18.62 -4.86 -6.29
C GLY A 313 -17.74 -5.92 -6.95
N PRO A 314 -18.26 -7.13 -7.21
CA PRO A 314 -17.53 -8.16 -7.93
C PRO A 314 -17.18 -7.70 -9.34
N LEU A 315 -15.94 -7.95 -9.77
CA LEU A 315 -15.57 -7.84 -11.16
C LEU A 315 -16.34 -8.90 -11.96
N ARG A 316 -17.00 -8.47 -13.03
CA ARG A 316 -17.70 -9.35 -13.98
C ARG A 316 -17.47 -8.82 -15.37
N THR A 317 -16.78 -9.61 -16.20
CA THR A 317 -16.42 -9.22 -17.55
C THR A 317 -16.91 -10.21 -18.60
N SER A 318 -17.18 -9.71 -19.80
CA SER A 318 -17.59 -10.54 -20.95
C SER A 318 -16.42 -11.35 -21.53
N ALA A 319 -15.20 -10.84 -21.45
CA ALA A 319 -13.94 -11.51 -21.80
C ALA A 319 -13.04 -11.75 -20.58
N GLU A 320 -12.05 -12.64 -20.72
CA GLU A 320 -11.06 -12.87 -19.66
C GLU A 320 -10.15 -11.65 -19.48
N VAL A 321 -9.93 -11.27 -18.23
CA VAL A 321 -8.88 -10.35 -17.80
C VAL A 321 -7.77 -11.14 -17.13
N GLU A 322 -6.56 -10.60 -17.15
CA GLU A 322 -5.42 -11.11 -16.42
C GLU A 322 -5.25 -10.30 -15.12
N ILE A 323 -4.85 -10.97 -14.05
CA ILE A 323 -4.58 -10.38 -12.75
C ILE A 323 -3.13 -10.71 -12.44
N ASP A 324 -2.29 -9.71 -12.29
CA ASP A 324 -0.89 -9.86 -11.85
C ASP A 324 -0.74 -9.33 -10.43
N PHE A 325 0.04 -10.01 -9.61
CA PHE A 325 0.29 -9.57 -8.25
C PHE A 325 1.58 -10.11 -7.66
N THR A 326 2.08 -9.44 -6.62
CA THR A 326 3.29 -9.87 -5.90
C THR A 326 2.97 -10.81 -4.75
N TYR A 327 3.90 -11.71 -4.49
CA TYR A 327 3.87 -12.62 -3.34
C TYR A 327 5.27 -12.72 -2.70
N VAL A 328 5.33 -13.25 -1.48
CA VAL A 328 6.57 -13.42 -0.75
C VAL A 328 7.41 -14.52 -1.41
N PRO A 329 8.61 -14.20 -1.95
CA PRO A 329 9.46 -15.19 -2.59
C PRO A 329 9.82 -16.31 -1.61
N LEU A 330 9.75 -17.55 -2.10
CA LEU A 330 10.15 -18.72 -1.32
C LEU A 330 11.64 -18.97 -1.50
N SER A 331 12.38 -19.05 -0.40
CA SER A 331 13.81 -19.42 -0.34
C SER A 331 14.12 -20.77 -1.01
N SER A 332 13.20 -21.73 -0.89
CA SER A 332 13.31 -23.07 -1.44
C SER A 332 11.97 -23.53 -2.03
N THR A 333 12.00 -23.95 -3.29
CA THR A 333 10.86 -24.54 -4.02
C THR A 333 10.76 -26.05 -3.84
N LYS A 334 11.69 -26.69 -3.10
CA LYS A 334 11.65 -28.14 -2.87
C LYS A 334 10.38 -28.51 -2.11
N ASN A 335 9.49 -29.24 -2.77
CA ASN A 335 8.23 -29.75 -2.23
C ASN A 335 7.23 -28.67 -1.82
N LYS A 336 7.34 -27.50 -2.44
CA LYS A 336 6.44 -26.38 -2.28
C LYS A 336 5.86 -26.05 -3.65
N THR A 337 4.54 -25.96 -3.73
CA THR A 337 3.85 -25.49 -4.93
C THR A 337 3.05 -24.26 -4.57
N ILE A 338 3.28 -23.17 -5.28
CA ILE A 338 2.53 -21.94 -5.09
C ILE A 338 1.29 -22.01 -5.96
N LYS A 339 0.16 -21.67 -5.37
CA LYS A 339 -1.15 -21.74 -6.00
C LYS A 339 -1.95 -20.50 -5.64
N VAL A 340 -2.92 -20.19 -6.48
CA VAL A 340 -3.83 -19.07 -6.28
C VAL A 340 -5.23 -19.62 -6.07
N ILE A 341 -5.91 -19.11 -5.04
CA ILE A 341 -7.33 -19.35 -4.82
C ILE A 341 -8.07 -18.04 -4.98
N ALA A 342 -9.14 -18.06 -5.77
CA ALA A 342 -9.95 -16.89 -6.05
C ALA A 342 -11.41 -17.17 -5.69
N LYS A 343 -12.08 -16.16 -5.14
CA LYS A 343 -13.53 -16.16 -4.92
C LYS A 343 -14.22 -15.69 -6.19
N GLN A 344 -14.96 -16.59 -6.81
CA GLN A 344 -15.68 -16.38 -8.07
C GLN A 344 -17.13 -16.82 -7.86
N ASP A 345 -18.07 -15.90 -8.10
CA ASP A 345 -19.51 -16.14 -7.89
C ASP A 345 -19.84 -16.67 -6.46
N GLY A 346 -19.21 -16.09 -5.45
CA GLY A 346 -19.39 -16.45 -4.04
C GLY A 346 -18.65 -17.70 -3.56
N GLU A 347 -17.97 -18.43 -4.44
CA GLU A 347 -17.23 -19.66 -4.09
C GLU A 347 -15.72 -19.52 -4.29
N TRP A 348 -14.94 -20.01 -3.33
CA TRP A 348 -13.49 -20.08 -3.43
C TRP A 348 -13.04 -21.29 -4.27
N LYS A 349 -12.25 -21.05 -5.31
CA LYS A 349 -11.74 -22.07 -6.25
C LYS A 349 -10.28 -21.80 -6.60
N GLU A 350 -9.51 -22.88 -6.74
CA GLU A 350 -8.13 -22.80 -7.25
C GLU A 350 -8.18 -22.35 -8.72
N VAL A 351 -7.32 -21.41 -9.09
CA VAL A 351 -7.20 -20.89 -10.46
C VAL A 351 -5.84 -21.25 -11.05
N GLU A 352 -5.81 -21.51 -12.35
CA GLU A 352 -4.55 -21.80 -13.05
C GLU A 352 -3.71 -20.53 -13.21
N THR A 353 -2.44 -20.62 -12.82
CA THR A 353 -1.46 -19.54 -12.98
C THR A 353 -0.85 -19.60 -14.38
N VAL A 354 -0.65 -18.43 -14.99
CA VAL A 354 -0.21 -18.29 -16.39
C VAL A 354 1.28 -17.98 -16.46
N ASN A 355 1.78 -17.12 -15.57
CA ASN A 355 3.20 -16.75 -15.48
C ASN A 355 3.67 -16.77 -14.02
N GLU A 356 4.90 -17.24 -13.81
CA GLU A 356 5.65 -17.16 -12.54
C GLU A 356 7.01 -16.54 -12.87
N GLU A 357 7.21 -15.29 -12.46
CA GLU A 357 8.50 -14.61 -12.54
C GLU A 357 8.98 -14.35 -11.11
N SER A 358 10.10 -14.96 -10.73
CA SER A 358 10.68 -14.80 -9.39
C SER A 358 12.12 -14.34 -9.49
N ASP A 359 12.44 -13.19 -8.90
CA ASP A 359 13.81 -12.79 -8.59
C ASP A 359 14.07 -12.84 -7.06
N GLU A 360 15.29 -12.50 -6.62
CA GLU A 360 15.65 -12.52 -5.19
C GLU A 360 14.90 -11.45 -4.36
N SER A 361 14.23 -10.48 -4.99
CA SER A 361 13.63 -9.29 -4.37
C SER A 361 12.12 -9.12 -4.58
N SER A 362 11.55 -9.76 -5.60
CA SER A 362 10.15 -9.65 -6.01
C SER A 362 9.74 -10.92 -6.76
N ALA A 363 8.56 -11.43 -6.45
CA ALA A 363 8.01 -12.58 -7.14
C ALA A 363 6.57 -12.27 -7.55
N HIS A 364 6.26 -12.55 -8.81
CA HIS A 364 5.02 -12.21 -9.47
C HIS A 364 4.29 -13.47 -9.92
N LEU A 365 2.98 -13.46 -9.74
CA LEU A 365 2.06 -14.46 -10.28
C LEU A 365 0.98 -13.77 -11.08
N SER A 366 0.64 -14.37 -12.21
CA SER A 366 -0.55 -13.96 -12.96
C SER A 366 -1.56 -15.09 -13.16
N PHE A 367 -2.84 -14.75 -13.18
CA PHE A 367 -3.92 -15.68 -13.53
C PHE A 367 -5.03 -14.97 -14.34
N LYS A 368 -5.82 -15.74 -15.08
CA LYS A 368 -6.93 -15.20 -15.89
C LYS A 368 -8.29 -15.50 -15.30
N THR A 369 -9.22 -14.55 -15.41
CA THR A 369 -10.60 -14.73 -14.94
C THR A 369 -11.61 -13.83 -15.67
N LYS A 370 -12.89 -14.21 -15.63
CA LYS A 370 -14.03 -13.36 -16.04
C LYS A 370 -14.84 -12.84 -14.86
N CYS A 371 -14.64 -13.41 -13.67
CA CYS A 371 -15.32 -12.99 -12.46
C CYS A 371 -14.36 -13.03 -11.26
N LEU A 372 -14.38 -11.98 -10.44
CA LEU A 372 -13.50 -11.90 -9.29
C LEU A 372 -14.12 -11.08 -8.16
N GLU A 373 -14.17 -11.66 -6.97
CA GLU A 373 -14.53 -10.96 -5.73
C GLU A 373 -13.30 -10.72 -4.86
N ALA A 374 -12.48 -11.75 -4.70
CA ALA A 374 -11.25 -11.71 -3.92
C ALA A 374 -10.30 -12.81 -4.39
N PHE A 375 -9.02 -12.71 -4.06
CA PHE A 375 -8.05 -13.78 -4.27
C PHE A 375 -6.87 -13.68 -3.30
N THR A 376 -6.11 -14.76 -3.22
CA THR A 376 -4.85 -14.80 -2.47
C THR A 376 -3.97 -15.96 -2.98
N ALA A 377 -2.66 -15.85 -2.78
CA ALA A 377 -1.72 -16.92 -3.02
C ALA A 377 -1.40 -17.70 -1.73
N TYR A 378 -1.23 -19.01 -1.87
CA TYR A 378 -0.74 -19.88 -0.82
C TYR A 378 0.30 -20.84 -1.36
N VAL A 379 1.20 -21.25 -0.47
CA VAL A 379 2.11 -22.36 -0.69
C VAL A 379 1.52 -23.63 -0.09
N GLU A 380 1.44 -24.66 -0.91
CA GLU A 380 1.14 -26.02 -0.48
C GLU A 380 2.47 -26.75 -0.22
N ILE A 381 2.71 -27.13 1.03
CA ILE A 381 3.87 -27.96 1.38
C ILE A 381 3.45 -29.43 1.29
N LEU A 382 4.08 -30.18 0.39
CA LEU A 382 3.73 -31.58 0.16
C LEU A 382 3.80 -32.38 1.46
N SER A 383 2.70 -33.08 1.74
CA SER A 383 2.59 -34.02 2.85
C SER A 383 2.34 -35.41 2.29
N GLU A 384 3.14 -36.36 2.74
CA GLU A 384 3.07 -37.75 2.32
C GLU A 384 2.11 -38.51 3.25
N THR A 385 1.27 -39.37 2.71
CA THR A 385 0.36 -40.20 3.51
C THR A 385 0.88 -41.62 3.65
N CYS A 386 0.79 -42.16 4.86
CA CYS A 386 1.16 -43.54 5.16
C CYS A 386 0.03 -44.23 5.94
N GLU A 387 -0.28 -45.48 5.61
CA GLU A 387 -1.18 -46.31 6.41
C GLU A 387 -0.40 -46.99 7.53
N VAL A 388 -0.70 -46.64 8.78
CA VAL A 388 -0.12 -47.24 9.97
C VAL A 388 -1.06 -48.27 10.54
N THR A 389 -0.58 -49.49 10.66
CA THR A 389 -1.34 -50.63 11.20
C THR A 389 -1.06 -50.83 12.69
N PRO A 390 -1.81 -51.70 13.40
CA PRO A 390 -1.46 -52.10 14.77
C PRO A 390 -0.11 -52.83 14.88
N GLU A 391 0.44 -53.30 13.76
CA GLU A 391 1.78 -53.88 13.66
C GLU A 391 2.85 -52.79 13.45
N GLU A 392 4.13 -53.17 13.47
CA GLU A 392 5.20 -52.21 13.19
C GLU A 392 5.09 -51.71 11.75
N THR A 393 5.04 -50.39 11.56
CA THR A 393 5.00 -49.77 10.24
C THR A 393 6.22 -48.87 10.07
N THR A 394 6.93 -49.01 8.95
CA THR A 394 8.04 -48.12 8.60
C THR A 394 7.68 -47.29 7.38
N PHE A 395 7.71 -45.98 7.53
CA PHE A 395 7.61 -45.01 6.47
C PHE A 395 9.01 -44.54 6.05
N THR A 396 9.22 -44.35 4.74
CA THR A 396 10.41 -43.69 4.18
C THR A 396 9.90 -42.57 3.28
N SER A 397 10.43 -41.37 3.48
CA SER A 397 10.01 -40.19 2.71
C SER A 397 10.52 -40.26 1.28
N GLU A 398 9.65 -39.95 0.32
CA GLU A 398 9.98 -39.75 -1.09
C GLU A 398 10.74 -38.43 -1.30
N VAL A 399 10.45 -37.43 -0.46
CA VAL A 399 11.10 -36.11 -0.46
C VAL A 399 12.57 -36.19 -0.03
N ASN A 400 12.84 -36.89 1.08
CA ASN A 400 14.18 -37.10 1.59
C ASN A 400 14.35 -38.56 2.04
N PRO A 401 15.02 -39.42 1.25
CA PRO A 401 15.19 -40.84 1.58
C PRO A 401 15.94 -41.15 2.88
N ASP A 402 16.67 -40.16 3.44
CA ASP A 402 17.30 -40.29 4.75
C ASP A 402 16.28 -40.20 5.91
N VAL A 403 15.11 -39.62 5.64
CA VAL A 403 14.01 -39.50 6.59
C VAL A 403 13.19 -40.79 6.64
N LYS A 404 13.16 -41.40 7.81
CA LYS A 404 12.35 -42.60 8.09
C LYS A 404 11.59 -42.45 9.38
N VAL A 405 10.36 -42.92 9.41
CA VAL A 405 9.54 -42.94 10.62
C VAL A 405 9.10 -44.37 10.89
N ILE A 406 9.40 -44.88 12.08
CA ILE A 406 9.05 -46.22 12.52
C ILE A 406 8.02 -46.10 13.63
N PHE A 407 6.82 -46.61 13.36
CA PHE A 407 5.71 -46.65 14.29
C PHE A 407 5.72 -47.98 15.03
N SER A 408 5.86 -47.94 16.36
CA SER A 408 5.94 -49.15 17.18
C SER A 408 4.61 -49.95 17.16
N PRO A 409 4.68 -51.28 17.31
CA PRO A 409 3.47 -52.10 17.45
C PRO A 409 2.55 -51.64 18.58
N GLY A 410 1.24 -51.59 18.27
CA GLY A 410 0.18 -51.17 19.18
C GLY A 410 0.12 -49.68 19.46
N LEU A 411 0.78 -48.83 18.66
CA LEU A 411 0.59 -47.37 18.70
C LEU A 411 -0.85 -46.98 18.35
N VAL A 412 -1.44 -47.69 17.38
CA VAL A 412 -2.83 -47.56 16.95
C VAL A 412 -3.55 -48.89 17.18
N ALA A 413 -4.84 -48.82 17.55
CA ALA A 413 -5.68 -50.00 17.74
C ALA A 413 -6.22 -50.56 16.41
N GLU A 414 -6.39 -49.70 15.41
CA GLU A 414 -6.88 -50.01 14.07
C GLU A 414 -6.02 -49.28 13.04
N THR A 415 -6.03 -49.73 11.79
CA THR A 415 -5.26 -49.09 10.71
C THR A 415 -5.71 -47.64 10.51
N LYS A 416 -4.75 -46.72 10.49
CA LYS A 416 -5.00 -45.28 10.34
C LYS A 416 -4.14 -44.69 9.25
N GLN A 417 -4.69 -43.72 8.53
CA GLN A 417 -3.91 -42.88 7.64
C GLN A 417 -3.23 -41.77 8.45
N ILE A 418 -1.91 -41.66 8.32
CA ILE A 418 -1.08 -40.65 8.97
C ILE A 418 -0.49 -39.76 7.88
N LYS A 419 -0.48 -38.45 8.11
CA LYS A 419 0.23 -37.48 7.27
C LYS A 419 1.60 -37.19 7.86
N ILE A 420 2.63 -37.29 7.04
CA ILE A 420 4.01 -37.01 7.39
C ILE A 420 4.51 -35.92 6.46
N LYS A 421 5.07 -34.87 7.04
CA LYS A 421 5.53 -33.69 6.33
C LYS A 421 7.00 -33.44 6.67
N VAL A 422 7.84 -33.40 5.65
CA VAL A 422 9.26 -33.09 5.80
C VAL A 422 9.46 -31.63 5.44
N ILE A 423 9.84 -30.82 6.43
CA ILE A 423 10.14 -29.41 6.28
C ILE A 423 11.66 -29.29 6.13
N PRO A 424 12.18 -29.00 4.92
CA PRO A 424 13.62 -29.01 4.68
C PRO A 424 14.31 -27.86 5.41
N TYR A 425 15.51 -28.12 5.91
CA TYR A 425 16.40 -27.09 6.40
C TYR A 425 17.06 -26.35 5.23
N ASP A 426 16.92 -25.02 5.17
CA ASP A 426 17.59 -24.19 4.19
C ASP A 426 18.78 -23.44 4.80
N ALA A 427 19.99 -23.89 4.46
CA ALA A 427 21.22 -23.29 4.96
C ALA A 427 21.42 -21.83 4.51
N ARG A 428 20.91 -21.44 3.32
CA ARG A 428 21.04 -20.08 2.80
C ARG A 428 20.12 -19.13 3.54
N GLU A 429 18.86 -19.52 3.72
CA GLU A 429 17.88 -18.73 4.47
C GLU A 429 18.32 -18.51 5.91
N VAL A 430 18.84 -19.56 6.57
CA VAL A 430 19.33 -19.45 7.94
C VAL A 430 20.61 -18.61 8.02
N ALA A 431 21.46 -18.63 6.99
CA ALA A 431 22.61 -17.73 6.91
C ALA A 431 22.16 -16.26 6.80
N ASN A 432 21.21 -15.97 5.91
CA ASN A 432 20.63 -14.62 5.74
C ASN A 432 19.97 -14.15 7.04
N LEU A 433 19.19 -15.01 7.70
CA LEU A 433 18.54 -14.72 8.97
C LEU A 433 19.58 -14.44 10.09
N LYS A 434 20.68 -15.19 10.12
CA LYS A 434 21.80 -14.95 11.05
C LYS A 434 22.55 -13.66 10.76
N GLU A 435 22.67 -13.27 9.50
CA GLU A 435 23.31 -12.01 9.09
C GLU A 435 22.45 -10.80 9.46
N GLN A 436 21.15 -10.86 9.16
CA GLN A 436 20.20 -9.78 9.42
C GLN A 436 19.85 -9.66 10.91
N CYS A 437 19.76 -10.79 11.62
CA CYS A 437 19.30 -10.87 13.02
C CYS A 437 20.23 -11.75 13.90
N PRO A 438 21.53 -11.39 14.06
CA PRO A 438 22.52 -12.26 14.72
C PRO A 438 22.21 -12.56 16.19
N ASP A 439 21.54 -11.64 16.89
CA ASP A 439 21.18 -11.83 18.29
C ASP A 439 19.99 -12.78 18.47
N SER A 440 19.18 -12.95 17.44
CA SER A 440 17.95 -13.76 17.44
C SER A 440 18.19 -15.21 17.07
N VAL A 441 19.27 -15.52 16.34
CA VAL A 441 19.63 -16.89 15.91
C VAL A 441 21.10 -17.19 16.21
N ARG A 442 21.41 -17.54 17.46
CA ARG A 442 22.79 -17.71 17.97
C ARG A 442 23.05 -19.03 18.68
N GLY A 443 22.00 -19.73 19.10
CA GLY A 443 22.07 -20.96 19.85
C GLY A 443 22.20 -22.20 18.97
N ILE A 444 21.41 -22.29 17.90
CA ILE A 444 21.40 -23.41 16.96
C ILE A 444 22.53 -23.26 15.94
N MET A 445 23.47 -24.20 15.99
CA MET A 445 24.64 -24.26 15.11
C MET A 445 24.32 -25.04 13.83
N ALA A 446 23.66 -26.19 13.98
CA ALA A 446 23.19 -27.04 12.90
C ALA A 446 21.85 -27.67 13.30
N VAL A 447 20.98 -27.94 12.32
CA VAL A 447 19.71 -28.64 12.54
C VAL A 447 19.38 -29.51 11.32
N SER A 448 18.77 -30.66 11.56
CA SER A 448 18.23 -31.54 10.52
C SER A 448 17.00 -30.92 9.87
N ASP A 449 16.50 -31.53 8.79
CA ASP A 449 15.10 -31.32 8.39
C ASP A 449 14.16 -31.59 9.58
N ALA A 450 13.04 -30.87 9.63
CA ALA A 450 12.01 -31.09 10.63
C ALA A 450 10.94 -32.03 10.06
N VAL A 451 10.65 -33.12 10.78
CA VAL A 451 9.66 -34.11 10.38
C VAL A 451 8.41 -33.90 11.21
N GLU A 452 7.35 -33.36 10.63
CA GLU A 452 6.06 -33.20 11.28
C GLU A 452 5.19 -34.45 11.02
N ILE A 453 4.61 -34.99 12.09
CA ILE A 453 3.75 -36.18 12.03
C ILE A 453 2.37 -35.79 12.54
N ARG A 454 1.35 -35.90 11.69
CA ARG A 454 -0.04 -35.60 11.98
C ARG A 454 -0.89 -36.86 11.85
N MET A 455 -1.64 -37.16 12.90
CA MET A 455 -2.51 -38.32 12.96
C MET A 455 -3.81 -37.92 13.63
N ASP A 456 -4.92 -38.29 12.99
CA ASP A 456 -6.26 -38.04 13.51
C ASP A 456 -6.73 -39.17 14.45
N GLY A 457 -7.44 -38.78 15.51
CA GLY A 457 -8.04 -39.68 16.50
C GLY A 457 -7.08 -40.22 17.57
N GLU A 458 -7.57 -41.17 18.39
CA GLU A 458 -6.82 -41.68 19.55
C GLU A 458 -5.56 -42.47 19.18
N CYS A 459 -4.50 -42.31 19.97
CA CYS A 459 -3.29 -43.12 19.91
C CYS A 459 -2.73 -43.38 21.30
N ASP A 460 -1.94 -44.46 21.43
CA ASP A 460 -1.29 -44.78 22.68
C ASP A 460 -0.01 -43.95 22.85
N ASP A 461 -0.14 -42.79 23.51
CA ASP A 461 0.96 -41.89 23.84
C ASP A 461 2.06 -42.51 24.73
N THR A 462 1.85 -43.72 25.26
CA THR A 462 2.87 -44.46 26.01
C THR A 462 3.85 -45.20 25.11
N LYS A 463 3.49 -45.42 23.83
CA LYS A 463 4.34 -46.08 22.83
C LYS A 463 5.37 -45.12 22.25
N ASN A 464 6.47 -45.70 21.77
CA ASN A 464 7.54 -44.93 21.17
C ASN A 464 7.31 -44.79 19.66
N ILE A 465 7.74 -43.67 19.11
CA ILE A 465 8.03 -43.51 17.68
C ILE A 465 9.54 -43.39 17.52
N SER A 466 10.07 -43.93 16.43
CA SER A 466 11.45 -43.70 16.04
C SER A 466 11.52 -42.89 14.75
N VAL A 467 12.26 -41.78 14.77
CA VAL A 467 12.44 -40.91 13.61
C VAL A 467 13.93 -40.87 13.26
N GLN A 468 14.25 -41.21 12.02
CA GLN A 468 15.57 -41.07 11.44
C GLN A 468 15.61 -39.77 10.62
N VAL A 469 16.65 -38.97 10.82
CA VAL A 469 16.94 -37.75 10.04
C VAL A 469 18.43 -37.64 9.75
N SER A 470 18.80 -36.89 8.72
CA SER A 470 20.20 -36.52 8.44
C SER A 470 20.48 -35.06 8.79
N MET A 471 21.72 -34.79 9.20
CA MET A 471 22.22 -33.44 9.47
C MET A 471 23.73 -33.42 9.30
N ASP A 472 24.27 -32.38 8.67
CA ASP A 472 25.70 -32.13 8.66
C ASP A 472 26.15 -31.65 10.05
N ASP A 473 26.89 -32.53 10.72
CA ASP A 473 27.19 -32.42 12.14
C ASP A 473 28.69 -32.32 12.39
N GLU A 474 29.19 -31.11 12.60
CA GLU A 474 30.55 -30.88 13.07
C GLU A 474 30.59 -30.84 14.60
N GLU A 475 31.34 -31.77 15.21
CA GLU A 475 31.49 -31.82 16.66
C GLU A 475 32.40 -30.71 17.17
N ASP A 476 31.81 -29.79 17.93
CA ASP A 476 32.51 -28.73 18.66
C ASP A 476 32.48 -28.99 20.17
N GLN A 477 33.58 -28.68 20.87
CA GLN A 477 33.74 -28.90 22.31
C GLN A 477 32.73 -28.10 23.15
N ASP A 478 32.27 -26.96 22.65
CA ASP A 478 31.30 -26.08 23.33
C ASP A 478 29.86 -26.27 22.85
N SER A 479 29.58 -27.39 22.18
CA SER A 479 28.27 -27.72 21.64
C SER A 479 27.65 -28.98 22.27
N GLN A 480 26.34 -29.13 22.14
CA GLN A 480 25.55 -30.27 22.62
C GLN A 480 24.51 -30.65 21.58
N LEU A 481 24.39 -31.95 21.31
CA LEU A 481 23.25 -32.51 20.56
C LEU A 481 21.99 -32.55 21.43
N VAL A 482 20.91 -32.03 20.88
CA VAL A 482 19.56 -32.03 21.46
C VAL A 482 18.55 -32.52 20.44
N VAL A 483 17.43 -33.01 20.94
CA VAL A 483 16.26 -33.37 20.14
C VAL A 483 15.20 -32.30 20.36
N ILE A 484 14.71 -31.72 19.28
CA ILE A 484 13.59 -30.78 19.31
C ILE A 484 12.35 -31.57 18.90
N ARG A 485 11.35 -31.61 19.78
CA ARG A 485 10.04 -32.16 19.45
C ARG A 485 8.98 -31.07 19.44
N PHE A 486 8.05 -31.16 18.50
CA PHE A 486 7.04 -30.14 18.30
C PHE A 486 5.68 -30.72 17.88
N LYS A 487 4.60 -30.07 18.31
CA LYS A 487 3.22 -30.42 17.96
C LYS A 487 2.33 -29.20 18.18
N GLU A 488 1.54 -28.81 17.18
CA GLU A 488 0.53 -27.74 17.30
C GLU A 488 1.07 -26.46 17.98
N GLY A 489 2.24 -25.99 17.54
CA GLY A 489 2.85 -24.77 18.08
C GLY A 489 3.50 -24.89 19.46
N LYS A 490 3.48 -26.07 20.09
CA LYS A 490 4.28 -26.40 21.28
C LYS A 490 5.63 -26.96 20.84
N VAL A 491 6.72 -26.38 21.34
CA VAL A 491 8.09 -26.83 21.05
C VAL A 491 8.80 -27.19 22.35
N GLN A 492 9.51 -28.32 22.36
CA GLN A 492 10.29 -28.78 23.49
C GLN A 492 11.70 -29.19 23.06
N VAL A 493 12.68 -28.80 23.85
CA VAL A 493 14.08 -29.16 23.65
C VAL A 493 14.45 -30.23 24.68
N LEU A 494 14.80 -31.41 24.20
CA LEU A 494 15.16 -32.58 24.97
C LEU A 494 16.67 -32.83 24.88
N ASP A 495 17.29 -33.12 26.02
CA ASP A 495 18.66 -33.61 26.05
C ASP A 495 18.71 -35.15 26.04
N LYS A 496 19.92 -35.70 25.94
CA LYS A 496 20.17 -37.16 25.88
C LYS A 496 19.64 -37.95 27.09
N SER A 497 19.32 -37.30 28.21
CA SER A 497 18.73 -37.98 29.38
C SER A 497 17.22 -38.19 29.23
N GLN A 498 16.57 -37.41 28.37
CA GLN A 498 15.11 -37.38 28.20
C GLN A 498 14.63 -38.14 26.96
N CYS A 499 15.53 -38.43 26.01
CA CYS A 499 15.25 -39.19 24.80
C CYS A 499 16.41 -40.14 24.45
N ARG A 500 16.13 -41.17 23.65
CA ARG A 500 17.19 -42.02 23.10
C ARG A 500 17.58 -41.49 21.73
N LEU A 501 18.85 -41.08 21.61
CA LEU A 501 19.45 -40.58 20.38
C LEU A 501 20.65 -41.45 20.02
N LYS A 502 20.62 -42.07 18.85
CA LYS A 502 21.75 -42.81 18.26
C LYS A 502 22.25 -42.04 17.02
N LYS A 503 23.56 -41.86 16.93
CA LYS A 503 24.24 -41.23 15.78
C LYS A 503 25.02 -42.31 15.04
N ASP A 504 24.85 -42.38 13.72
CA ASP A 504 25.70 -43.13 12.79
C ASP A 504 26.12 -42.21 11.65
N ARG A 505 27.36 -41.72 11.68
CA ARG A 505 27.87 -40.67 10.78
C ARG A 505 26.98 -39.43 10.84
N ASN A 506 26.29 -39.10 9.75
CA ASN A 506 25.37 -37.95 9.64
C ASN A 506 23.90 -38.35 9.84
N LEU A 507 23.61 -39.63 10.11
CA LEU A 507 22.26 -40.12 10.38
C LEU A 507 22.00 -40.19 11.88
N PHE A 508 20.83 -39.71 12.28
CA PHE A 508 20.40 -39.65 13.66
C PHE A 508 19.07 -40.38 13.81
N LEU A 509 19.06 -41.43 14.65
CA LEU A 509 17.85 -42.14 15.03
C LEU A 509 17.42 -41.70 16.42
N VAL A 510 16.24 -41.10 16.47
CA VAL A 510 15.61 -40.56 17.68
C VAL A 510 14.44 -41.45 18.07
N GLU A 511 14.41 -41.94 19.30
CA GLU A 511 13.26 -42.66 19.86
C GLU A 511 12.62 -41.82 20.98
N THR A 512 11.35 -41.46 20.82
CA THR A 512 10.58 -40.64 21.78
C THR A 512 9.19 -41.22 22.03
N LYS A 513 8.60 -40.91 23.20
CA LYS A 513 7.24 -41.29 23.55
C LYS A 513 6.20 -40.36 22.94
N GLY A 514 5.11 -40.94 22.44
CA GLY A 514 3.99 -40.25 21.83
C GLY A 514 4.30 -39.71 20.43
N VAL A 515 3.26 -39.31 19.71
CA VAL A 515 3.39 -38.81 18.34
C VAL A 515 3.70 -37.32 18.35
N TRP A 516 4.95 -36.98 18.01
CA TRP A 516 5.46 -35.62 17.91
C TRP A 516 6.20 -35.46 16.58
N GLY A 517 6.22 -34.23 16.06
CA GLY A 517 7.20 -33.86 15.07
C GLY A 517 8.59 -33.80 15.70
N ILE A 518 9.64 -34.15 14.95
CA ILE A 518 11.01 -34.31 15.43
C ILE A 518 11.99 -33.57 14.52
N ALA A 519 12.97 -32.90 15.14
CA ALA A 519 14.20 -32.43 14.51
C ALA A 519 15.38 -32.69 15.46
N VAL A 520 16.58 -32.86 14.92
CA VAL A 520 17.82 -32.97 15.68
C VAL A 520 18.62 -31.71 15.48
N ALA A 521 19.11 -31.11 16.56
CA ALA A 521 19.89 -29.89 16.51
C ALA A 521 21.17 -30.00 17.33
N ARG A 522 22.23 -29.36 16.83
CA ARG A 522 23.42 -29.03 17.62
C ARG A 522 23.30 -27.60 18.12
N ILE A 523 23.36 -27.42 19.44
CA ILE A 523 23.28 -26.11 20.08
C ILE A 523 24.55 -25.80 20.88
N ARG A 524 24.86 -24.51 21.08
CA ARG A 524 25.93 -24.13 22.03
C ARG A 524 25.50 -24.46 23.46
N LYS A 525 26.42 -25.01 24.25
CA LYS A 525 26.15 -25.46 25.64
C LYS A 525 25.57 -24.37 26.53
N ILE A 526 25.95 -23.11 26.32
CA ILE A 526 25.43 -21.96 27.07
C ILE A 526 23.89 -21.84 26.97
N PHE A 527 23.28 -22.32 25.87
CA PHE A 527 21.83 -22.25 25.66
C PHE A 527 21.06 -23.45 26.21
N LEU A 528 21.72 -24.46 26.80
CA LEU A 528 21.03 -25.58 27.46
C LEU A 528 20.14 -25.12 28.62
N ASN A 529 20.56 -24.06 29.31
CA ASN A 529 19.80 -23.43 30.39
C ASN A 529 18.84 -22.33 29.89
N MET A 530 18.85 -22.05 28.58
CA MET A 530 18.01 -21.05 27.91
C MET A 530 17.17 -21.72 26.82
N ARG A 531 16.49 -22.83 27.16
CA ARG A 531 15.74 -23.65 26.20
C ARG A 531 14.69 -22.86 25.43
N ASP A 532 14.10 -21.81 26.03
CA ASP A 532 13.12 -20.97 25.35
C ASP A 532 13.72 -20.15 24.21
N THR A 533 15.00 -19.76 24.30
CA THR A 533 15.73 -19.15 23.18
C THR A 533 15.86 -20.14 22.04
N VAL A 534 16.27 -21.38 22.32
CA VAL A 534 16.41 -22.43 21.31
C VAL A 534 15.06 -22.77 20.65
N LYS A 535 13.96 -22.80 21.41
CA LYS A 535 12.61 -22.99 20.86
C LYS A 535 12.25 -21.89 19.86
N LYS A 536 12.48 -20.62 20.22
CA LYS A 536 12.22 -19.48 19.33
C LYS A 536 13.09 -19.53 18.07
N GLU A 537 14.37 -19.83 18.23
CA GLU A 537 15.29 -20.01 17.09
C GLU A 537 14.82 -21.10 16.14
N PHE A 538 14.41 -22.25 16.66
CA PHE A 538 13.84 -23.32 15.84
C PHE A 538 12.58 -22.85 15.09
N GLN A 539 11.68 -22.14 15.77
CA GLN A 539 10.47 -21.63 15.13
C GLN A 539 10.79 -20.62 14.02
N LEU A 540 11.79 -19.76 14.19
CA LEU A 540 12.25 -18.82 13.17
C LEU A 540 12.89 -19.55 11.97
N ILE A 541 13.81 -20.49 12.24
CA ILE A 541 14.53 -21.26 11.21
C ILE A 541 13.58 -22.00 10.26
N PHE A 542 12.48 -22.53 10.78
CA PHE A 542 11.49 -23.26 9.99
C PHE A 542 10.28 -22.41 9.58
N GLY A 543 10.36 -21.08 9.69
CA GLY A 543 9.29 -20.16 9.27
C GLY A 543 7.96 -20.35 10.01
N LEU A 544 7.97 -20.94 11.21
CA LEU A 544 6.78 -21.13 12.05
C LEU A 544 6.33 -19.84 12.73
N VAL A 545 7.27 -18.91 12.91
CA VAL A 545 7.05 -17.53 13.38
C VAL A 545 7.96 -16.61 12.59
N GLN A 546 7.58 -15.35 12.45
CA GLN A 546 8.46 -14.28 11.98
C GLN A 546 8.89 -13.37 13.11
N LEU A 547 10.08 -12.78 12.94
CA LEU A 547 10.59 -11.75 13.83
C LEU A 547 10.13 -10.40 13.30
N CYS A 548 9.38 -9.64 14.10
CA CYS A 548 8.78 -8.37 13.69
C CYS A 548 9.06 -7.26 14.70
N ASN A 549 8.88 -6.02 14.27
CA ASN A 549 8.72 -4.86 15.16
C ASN A 549 7.39 -4.16 14.85
N ILE A 550 6.79 -3.59 15.89
CA ILE A 550 5.67 -2.68 15.73
C ILE A 550 6.27 -1.28 15.59
N CYS A 551 5.98 -0.64 14.47
CA CYS A 551 6.42 0.71 14.15
C CYS A 551 5.21 1.66 14.15
N THR A 552 5.43 2.90 14.57
CA THR A 552 4.41 3.94 14.54
C THR A 552 4.91 5.07 13.67
N PHE A 553 4.07 5.52 12.76
CA PHE A 553 4.32 6.63 11.86
C PHE A 553 3.21 7.67 12.00
N ILE A 554 3.57 8.91 11.69
CA ILE A 554 2.63 10.03 11.60
C ILE A 554 2.56 10.43 10.14
N ASP A 555 1.35 10.56 9.62
CA ASP A 555 1.12 11.13 8.30
C ASP A 555 1.17 12.66 8.38
N ASP A 556 2.25 13.26 7.86
CA ASP A 556 2.39 14.72 7.84
C ASP A 556 1.54 15.37 6.74
N SER A 557 1.19 14.63 5.68
CA SER A 557 0.38 15.14 4.57
C SER A 557 -1.06 15.42 4.96
N GLN A 558 -1.62 14.62 5.87
CA GLN A 558 -3.00 14.74 6.34
C GLN A 558 -3.12 15.45 7.69
N ARG A 559 -2.06 16.11 8.14
CA ARG A 559 -2.03 16.77 9.44
C ARG A 559 -2.66 18.16 9.37
N ASN A 560 -3.75 18.35 10.11
CA ASN A 560 -4.37 19.67 10.29
C ASN A 560 -3.85 20.31 11.58
N LYS A 561 -2.90 21.23 11.42
CA LYS A 561 -2.26 21.96 12.52
C LYS A 561 -3.21 22.91 13.26
N GLU A 562 -4.27 23.39 12.61
CA GLU A 562 -5.25 24.32 13.19
C GLU A 562 -6.24 23.59 14.09
N GLU A 563 -6.72 22.42 13.65
CA GLU A 563 -7.63 21.56 14.42
C GLU A 563 -6.89 20.62 15.39
N GLY A 564 -5.56 20.54 15.32
CA GLY A 564 -4.77 19.58 16.10
C GLY A 564 -5.11 18.13 15.78
N SER A 565 -5.51 17.85 14.52
CA SER A 565 -5.82 16.50 14.06
C SER A 565 -4.74 15.94 13.15
N PHE A 566 -4.52 14.65 13.27
CA PHE A 566 -3.44 13.91 12.61
C PHE A 566 -3.83 12.44 12.48
N PHE A 567 -3.13 11.71 11.60
CA PHE A 567 -3.29 10.28 11.43
C PHE A 567 -2.08 9.55 11.98
N VAL A 568 -2.34 8.49 12.71
CA VAL A 568 -1.30 7.57 13.20
C VAL A 568 -1.41 6.28 12.42
N TRP A 569 -0.32 5.94 11.74
CA TRP A 569 -0.13 4.68 11.03
C TRP A 569 0.66 3.74 11.92
N ILE A 570 0.07 2.60 12.30
CA ILE A 570 0.73 1.61 13.15
C ILE A 570 0.84 0.32 12.37
N GLU A 571 2.06 -0.18 12.19
CA GLU A 571 2.36 -1.29 11.30
C GLU A 571 3.24 -2.33 11.98
N CYS A 572 2.94 -3.61 11.73
CA CYS A 572 3.79 -4.72 12.12
C CYS A 572 4.71 -5.08 10.95
N ILE A 573 5.99 -4.75 11.08
CA ILE A 573 6.97 -4.89 10.00
C ILE A 573 7.94 -6.02 10.31
N ASP A 574 8.24 -6.84 9.30
CA ASP A 574 9.23 -7.91 9.39
C ASP A 574 10.62 -7.32 9.63
N LYS A 575 11.38 -7.94 10.54
CA LYS A 575 12.61 -7.35 11.09
C LYS A 575 13.63 -6.99 10.00
N ASN A 576 13.71 -7.83 8.98
CA ASN A 576 14.59 -7.66 7.83
C ASN A 576 14.14 -6.55 6.87
N MET A 577 12.85 -6.23 6.81
CA MET A 577 12.27 -5.22 5.94
C MET A 577 12.23 -3.82 6.54
N ILE A 578 12.43 -3.68 7.86
CA ILE A 578 12.27 -2.39 8.57
C ILE A 578 13.00 -1.22 7.92
N ARG A 579 14.23 -1.45 7.45
CA ARG A 579 15.01 -0.37 6.85
C ARG A 579 14.35 0.13 5.57
N ASP A 580 14.05 -0.79 4.67
CA ASP A 580 13.50 -0.48 3.36
C ASP A 580 12.07 0.06 3.50
N ASP A 581 11.28 -0.51 4.41
CA ASP A 581 9.93 -0.02 4.73
C ASP A 581 9.97 1.40 5.28
N VAL A 582 10.81 1.69 6.28
CA VAL A 582 10.93 3.06 6.83
C VAL A 582 11.35 4.05 5.74
N GLU A 583 12.34 3.70 4.91
CA GLU A 583 12.78 4.55 3.79
C GLU A 583 11.63 4.77 2.77
N ASN A 584 10.81 3.77 2.49
CA ASN A 584 9.66 3.87 1.58
C ASN A 584 8.52 4.71 2.18
N LYS A 585 8.21 4.54 3.47
CA LYS A 585 7.19 5.33 4.17
C LYS A 585 7.62 6.80 4.30
N GLU A 586 8.91 7.07 4.55
CA GLU A 586 9.47 8.44 4.54
C GLU A 586 9.28 9.12 3.17
N LYS A 587 9.52 8.41 2.06
CA LYS A 587 9.24 8.92 0.70
C LYS A 587 7.75 9.20 0.45
N ALA A 588 6.87 8.45 1.13
CA ALA A 588 5.42 8.63 1.09
C ALA A 588 4.89 9.74 2.03
N GLY A 589 5.76 10.44 2.76
CA GLY A 589 5.36 11.50 3.69
C GLY A 589 4.96 11.03 5.09
N LEU A 590 5.22 9.76 5.42
CA LEU A 590 5.03 9.20 6.75
C LEU A 590 6.34 9.31 7.56
N ILE A 591 6.24 9.82 8.79
CA ILE A 591 7.42 10.03 9.65
C ILE A 591 7.39 9.07 10.83
N GLU A 592 8.46 8.27 10.96
CA GLU A 592 8.58 7.30 12.05
C GLU A 592 8.78 7.97 13.41
N VAL A 593 7.97 7.56 14.39
CA VAL A 593 8.14 7.90 15.81
C VAL A 593 9.10 6.89 16.44
N LYS A 594 10.41 7.00 16.16
CA LYS A 594 11.44 5.99 16.52
C LYS A 594 11.40 5.48 17.97
N GLN A 595 11.02 6.33 18.91
CA GLN A 595 10.89 6.00 20.34
C GLN A 595 9.71 5.06 20.68
N SER A 596 8.75 4.89 19.77
CA SER A 596 7.62 3.98 19.94
C SER A 596 7.84 2.59 19.35
N ARG A 597 8.94 2.40 18.60
CA ARG A 597 9.27 1.11 18.02
C ARG A 597 9.36 0.04 19.10
N SER A 598 8.66 -1.07 18.91
CA SER A 598 8.69 -2.17 19.86
C SER A 598 10.07 -2.84 19.91
N LYS A 599 10.29 -3.65 20.95
CA LYS A 599 11.34 -4.68 20.89
C LYS A 599 10.95 -5.75 19.86
N ASP A 600 11.89 -6.62 19.54
CA ASP A 600 11.63 -7.74 18.67
C ASP A 600 10.55 -8.65 19.28
N ILE A 601 9.50 -8.87 18.50
CA ILE A 601 8.38 -9.76 18.83
C ILE A 601 8.33 -10.88 17.81
N THR A 602 7.74 -12.00 18.19
CA THR A 602 7.55 -13.15 17.29
C THR A 602 6.07 -13.30 16.98
N LEU A 603 5.71 -13.21 15.71
CA LEU A 603 4.33 -13.36 15.24
C LEU A 603 4.16 -14.61 14.39
N ARG A 604 3.01 -15.27 14.53
CA ARG A 604 2.60 -16.40 13.67
C ARG A 604 1.71 -15.89 12.54
N GLN A 605 1.69 -16.61 11.42
CA GLN A 605 0.71 -16.36 10.35
C GLN A 605 -0.71 -16.36 10.92
N LYS A 606 -1.52 -15.37 10.52
CA LYS A 606 -2.89 -15.12 11.00
C LYS A 606 -3.01 -14.78 12.49
N GLN A 607 -1.92 -14.45 13.18
CA GLN A 607 -2.00 -14.02 14.57
C GLN A 607 -2.59 -12.60 14.66
N THR A 608 -3.64 -12.44 15.45
CA THR A 608 -4.30 -11.16 15.68
C THR A 608 -3.76 -10.47 16.94
N LEU A 609 -3.36 -9.21 16.78
CA LEU A 609 -2.95 -8.32 17.84
C LEU A 609 -4.06 -7.33 18.16
N ILE A 610 -4.33 -7.13 19.44
CA ILE A 610 -5.33 -6.16 19.91
C ILE A 610 -4.60 -4.88 20.33
N LEU A 611 -4.91 -3.79 19.66
CA LEU A 611 -4.40 -2.45 19.97
C LEU A 611 -5.47 -1.63 20.70
N LYS A 612 -5.15 -1.22 21.92
CA LYS A 612 -5.94 -0.24 22.68
C LYS A 612 -5.24 1.10 22.69
N VAL A 613 -6.02 2.14 22.41
CA VAL A 613 -5.57 3.54 22.42
C VAL A 613 -6.19 4.25 23.61
N ASP A 614 -5.36 4.91 24.40
CA ASP A 614 -5.78 5.66 25.59
C ASP A 614 -4.96 6.96 25.72
N GLY A 615 -5.22 7.75 26.75
CA GLY A 615 -4.51 8.99 27.06
C GLY A 615 -5.26 10.23 26.60
N GLN A 616 -4.50 11.28 26.28
CA GLN A 616 -5.01 12.62 25.97
C GLN A 616 -5.26 12.81 24.48
N VAL A 617 -6.02 11.88 23.91
CA VAL A 617 -6.33 11.81 22.48
C VAL A 617 -7.78 11.37 22.28
N LYS A 618 -8.41 11.89 21.25
CA LYS A 618 -9.77 11.52 20.85
C LYS A 618 -9.74 10.91 19.45
N LEU A 619 -10.45 9.81 19.26
CA LEU A 619 -10.59 9.15 17.96
C LEU A 619 -11.62 9.90 17.12
N ARG A 620 -11.28 10.26 15.88
CA ARG A 620 -12.19 10.92 14.92
C ARG A 620 -12.96 9.89 14.08
N LEU A 621 -13.66 8.98 14.76
CA LEU A 621 -14.52 7.98 14.14
C LEU A 621 -15.97 8.21 14.59
N ALA A 622 -16.93 7.99 13.69
CA ALA A 622 -18.36 8.13 14.01
C ALA A 622 -18.79 7.13 15.10
N ASP A 623 -18.22 5.93 15.05
CA ASP A 623 -18.38 4.87 16.06
C ASP A 623 -16.98 4.26 16.31
N PRO A 624 -16.19 4.81 17.25
CA PRO A 624 -14.84 4.33 17.53
C PRO A 624 -14.88 2.96 18.23
N PRO A 625 -14.13 1.97 17.75
CA PRO A 625 -14.10 0.67 18.41
C PRO A 625 -13.36 0.74 19.76
N ASP A 626 -13.72 -0.15 20.68
CA ASP A 626 -13.02 -0.29 21.97
C ASP A 626 -11.54 -0.71 21.81
N ALA A 627 -11.23 -1.38 20.71
CA ALA A 627 -9.89 -1.76 20.32
C ALA A 627 -9.78 -1.92 18.80
N PHE A 628 -8.59 -1.63 18.27
CA PHE A 628 -8.22 -1.94 16.90
C PHE A 628 -7.59 -3.34 16.84
N LYS A 629 -7.69 -3.99 15.69
CA LYS A 629 -7.06 -5.29 15.43
C LYS A 629 -6.03 -5.16 14.33
N ILE A 630 -4.92 -5.87 14.47
CA ILE A 630 -3.94 -6.07 13.40
C ILE A 630 -3.74 -7.58 13.25
N THR A 631 -4.17 -8.13 12.12
CA THR A 631 -4.02 -9.56 11.81
C THR A 631 -2.82 -9.73 10.89
N TYR A 632 -1.79 -10.36 11.43
CA TYR A 632 -0.49 -10.45 10.80
C TYR A 632 -0.47 -11.52 9.69
N LEU A 633 -0.03 -11.11 8.51
CA LEU A 633 0.28 -11.98 7.37
C LEU A 633 1.68 -11.65 6.87
N ILE A 634 2.52 -12.67 6.71
CA ILE A 634 3.91 -12.51 6.26
C ILE A 634 3.96 -11.81 4.90
N GLY A 635 4.81 -10.79 4.79
CA GLY A 635 5.00 -9.97 3.59
C GLY A 635 3.74 -9.34 2.99
N ALA A 636 2.71 -9.14 3.81
CA ALA A 636 1.57 -8.31 3.49
C ALA A 636 1.66 -6.97 4.23
N ASP A 637 0.84 -6.01 3.84
CA ASP A 637 0.70 -4.76 4.58
C ASP A 637 -0.09 -5.00 5.89
N ASN A 638 0.59 -4.85 7.03
CA ASN A 638 0.06 -5.19 8.35
C ASN A 638 -0.15 -3.94 9.21
N HIS A 639 -0.91 -2.97 8.68
CA HIS A 639 -1.13 -1.69 9.35
C HIS A 639 -2.57 -1.42 9.76
N VAL A 640 -2.71 -0.46 10.67
CA VAL A 640 -3.95 0.24 10.97
C VAL A 640 -3.71 1.74 10.94
N ASN A 641 -4.64 2.47 10.31
CA ASN A 641 -4.66 3.92 10.28
C ASN A 641 -5.70 4.47 11.24
N ILE A 642 -5.25 5.29 12.18
CA ILE A 642 -6.07 5.79 13.28
C ILE A 642 -6.15 7.32 13.17
N PRO A 643 -7.32 7.88 12.83
CA PRO A 643 -7.52 9.33 12.83
C PRO A 643 -7.69 9.84 14.26
N MET A 644 -6.86 10.78 14.68
CA MET A 644 -6.77 11.26 16.05
C MET A 644 -6.84 12.78 16.14
N GLU A 645 -7.33 13.27 17.27
CA GLU A 645 -7.34 14.68 17.66
C GLU A 645 -6.76 14.82 19.06
N VAL A 646 -5.96 15.86 19.28
CA VAL A 646 -5.39 16.14 20.59
C VAL A 646 -6.48 16.57 21.57
N HIS A 647 -6.60 15.88 22.71
CA HIS A 647 -7.47 16.30 23.81
C HIS A 647 -6.65 16.76 25.02
N ARG A 648 -6.50 18.07 25.22
CA ARG A 648 -5.64 18.63 26.27
C ARG A 648 -6.38 18.76 27.62
N ASP A 649 -5.93 17.98 28.61
CA ASP A 649 -6.23 18.14 30.03
C ASP A 649 -5.07 18.94 30.69
N GLN A 650 -5.38 20.12 31.24
CA GLN A 650 -4.39 21.06 31.78
C GLN A 650 -3.65 20.54 33.02
N GLU A 651 -4.16 19.49 33.68
CA GLU A 651 -3.56 18.93 34.89
C GLU A 651 -2.63 17.73 34.63
N LYS A 652 -2.61 17.19 33.40
CA LYS A 652 -1.88 15.96 33.06
C LYS A 652 -0.90 16.19 31.90
N ILE A 653 0.20 15.44 31.89
CA ILE A 653 1.12 15.41 30.75
C ILE A 653 0.35 14.84 29.54
N PRO A 654 0.30 15.53 28.39
CA PRO A 654 -0.44 15.05 27.24
C PRO A 654 0.37 13.96 26.55
N TYR A 655 -0.06 12.71 26.71
CA TYR A 655 0.48 11.55 26.01
C TYR A 655 -0.66 10.76 25.34
N ALA A 656 -0.36 10.15 24.21
CA ALA A 656 -1.14 9.04 23.67
C ALA A 656 -0.51 7.73 24.17
N ALA A 657 -1.32 6.83 24.68
CA ALA A 657 -0.91 5.51 25.13
C ALA A 657 -1.37 4.47 24.10
N PHE A 658 -0.44 3.70 23.57
CA PHE A 658 -0.72 2.55 22.71
C PHE A 658 -0.33 1.29 23.45
N ALA A 659 -1.29 0.41 23.68
CA ALA A 659 -1.09 -0.86 24.37
C ALA A 659 -1.49 -2.02 23.47
N PHE A 660 -0.56 -2.95 23.27
CA PHE A 660 -0.71 -4.10 22.39
C PHE A 660 -0.82 -5.38 23.21
N TYR A 661 -1.85 -6.16 22.92
CA TYR A 661 -2.19 -7.41 23.58
C TYR A 661 -2.22 -8.54 22.56
N GLU A 662 -1.79 -9.73 22.98
CA GLU A 662 -2.16 -10.96 22.29
C GLU A 662 -3.63 -11.26 22.61
N GLU A 663 -4.30 -11.97 21.71
CA GLU A 663 -5.65 -12.47 21.95
C GLU A 663 -5.68 -13.29 23.26
N ASP A 664 -6.74 -13.12 24.06
CA ASP A 664 -6.91 -13.71 25.40
C ASP A 664 -5.89 -13.33 26.49
N CYS A 665 -4.98 -12.38 26.24
CA CYS A 665 -4.03 -11.90 27.25
C CYS A 665 -4.55 -10.69 28.03
N ALA A 666 -4.52 -10.77 29.36
CA ALA A 666 -4.93 -9.66 30.24
C ALA A 666 -3.90 -8.54 30.36
N HIS A 667 -2.63 -8.81 30.01
CA HIS A 667 -1.53 -7.86 30.13
C HIS A 667 -0.92 -7.56 28.77
N PRO A 668 -0.61 -6.28 28.47
CA PRO A 668 -0.01 -5.95 27.19
C PRO A 668 1.43 -6.47 27.14
N PHE A 669 1.83 -7.04 26.01
CA PHE A 669 3.22 -7.44 25.78
C PHE A 669 4.08 -6.25 25.33
N HIS A 670 3.46 -5.21 24.77
CA HIS A 670 4.09 -3.96 24.43
C HIS A 670 3.18 -2.78 24.79
N SER A 671 3.75 -1.75 25.39
CA SER A 671 3.03 -0.50 25.66
C SER A 671 3.98 0.66 25.51
N VAL A 672 3.50 1.72 24.87
CA VAL A 672 4.25 2.95 24.65
C VAL A 672 3.37 4.15 24.96
N ASN A 673 3.94 5.09 25.72
CA ASN A 673 3.36 6.41 25.91
C ASN A 673 4.15 7.41 25.07
N ILE A 674 3.50 7.98 24.06
CA ILE A 674 4.10 8.97 23.17
C ILE A 674 3.60 10.35 23.59
N PRO A 675 4.48 11.31 23.92
CA PRO A 675 4.07 12.68 24.16
C PRO A 675 3.29 13.21 22.97
N VAL A 676 2.13 13.83 23.21
CA VAL A 676 1.26 14.33 22.13
C VAL A 676 1.99 15.32 21.23
N ARG A 677 2.91 16.13 21.78
CA ARG A 677 3.75 17.03 20.96
C ARG A 677 4.57 16.25 19.91
N ASP A 678 5.04 15.06 20.23
CA ASP A 678 5.86 14.27 19.31
C ASP A 678 4.97 13.65 18.21
N LEU A 679 3.64 13.62 18.41
CA LEU A 679 2.61 13.24 17.43
C LEU A 679 2.03 14.43 16.64
N SER A 680 1.92 15.59 17.29
CA SER A 680 1.20 16.75 16.79
C SER A 680 2.10 17.92 16.40
N GLU A 681 3.40 17.87 16.69
CA GLU A 681 4.43 18.92 16.50
C GLU A 681 5.73 18.25 16.00
N LEU A 682 5.74 17.76 14.75
CA LEU A 682 6.98 17.28 14.13
C LEU A 682 8.07 18.38 14.14
N PRO A 683 9.33 18.04 14.46
CA PRO A 683 10.43 19.00 14.49
C PRO A 683 10.73 19.53 13.09
N THR A 684 10.66 20.84 12.90
CA THR A 684 11.21 21.52 11.71
C THR A 684 12.73 21.33 11.67
N ASP A 685 13.21 20.50 10.74
CA ASP A 685 14.49 20.48 10.01
C ASP A 685 15.87 20.69 10.69
N GLU A 686 16.02 20.83 12.01
CA GLU A 686 17.37 21.08 12.60
C GLU A 686 17.97 19.97 13.46
N ILE A 687 17.39 18.75 13.53
CA ILE A 687 17.93 17.66 14.38
C ILE A 687 18.18 16.36 13.59
N THR A 688 18.66 16.47 12.36
CA THR A 688 19.30 15.37 11.61
C THR A 688 20.82 15.51 11.62
N ALA A 689 21.43 15.82 12.76
CA ALA A 689 22.86 15.57 13.00
C ALA A 689 23.21 15.76 14.48
N LYS A 690 23.13 14.69 15.28
CA LYS A 690 24.10 14.41 16.37
C LYS A 690 23.76 13.09 17.06
N THR A 691 24.46 12.04 16.60
CA THR A 691 24.62 10.77 17.30
C THR A 691 25.32 11.04 18.64
N PHE A 692 24.58 10.97 19.75
CA PHE A 692 25.17 11.04 21.09
C PHE A 692 25.67 9.65 21.50
N ASN A 693 26.98 9.43 21.35
CA ASN A 693 27.68 8.33 22.00
C ASN A 693 27.59 8.51 23.52
N LYS A 694 26.72 7.73 24.16
CA LYS A 694 26.71 7.56 25.62
C LYS A 694 27.85 6.63 25.99
N ASN A 695 28.81 7.13 26.78
CA ASN A 695 29.32 6.49 28.00
C ASN A 695 30.52 7.30 28.52
N ASN A 696 30.26 8.33 29.37
CA ASN A 696 31.09 8.72 30.54
C ASN A 696 30.77 10.11 31.19
N GLU A 697 29.82 10.90 30.70
CA GLU A 697 29.63 12.30 31.19
C GLU A 697 28.47 12.54 32.18
N SER A 698 27.97 11.53 32.89
CA SER A 698 26.70 11.63 33.66
C SER A 698 26.68 12.68 34.78
N ASN A 699 27.81 12.96 35.43
CA ASN A 699 27.81 13.84 36.61
C ASN A 699 28.00 15.33 36.25
N ASN A 700 28.78 15.64 35.21
CA ASN A 700 29.05 17.01 34.80
C ASN A 700 27.84 17.61 34.05
N LEU A 701 27.15 16.80 33.25
CA LEU A 701 25.89 17.18 32.57
C LEU A 701 24.78 17.52 33.55
N ARG A 702 24.69 16.82 34.69
CA ARG A 702 23.63 17.04 35.68
C ARG A 702 23.80 18.38 36.43
N GLU A 703 25.04 18.77 36.71
CA GLU A 703 25.35 20.10 37.27
C GLU A 703 25.14 21.22 36.24
N GLN A 704 25.56 21.01 34.99
CA GLN A 704 25.31 21.97 33.90
C GLN A 704 23.81 22.17 33.62
N MET A 705 23.02 21.08 33.64
CA MET A 705 21.56 21.17 33.50
C MET A 705 20.93 21.93 34.67
N LYS A 706 21.40 21.70 35.90
CA LYS A 706 20.89 22.39 37.09
C LYS A 706 21.21 23.89 37.07
N GLN A 707 22.40 24.27 36.62
CA GLN A 707 22.78 25.68 36.42
C GLN A 707 21.97 26.34 35.30
N LYS A 708 21.74 25.64 34.19
CA LYS A 708 20.94 26.13 33.07
C LYS A 708 19.46 26.34 33.44
N GLU A 709 18.92 25.49 34.32
CA GLU A 709 17.58 25.65 34.88
C GLU A 709 17.48 26.79 35.89
N GLU A 710 18.50 26.99 36.74
CA GLU A 710 18.52 28.12 37.69
C GLU A 710 18.61 29.47 36.96
N ALA A 711 19.43 29.53 35.90
CA ALA A 711 19.49 30.70 35.01
C ALA A 711 18.14 30.99 34.35
N ALA A 712 17.40 29.95 33.94
CA ALA A 712 16.09 30.11 33.31
C ALA A 712 15.04 30.66 34.28
N ARG A 713 15.07 30.24 35.56
CA ARG A 713 14.21 30.79 36.61
C ARG A 713 14.46 32.26 36.88
N LYS A 714 15.73 32.69 36.81
CA LYS A 714 16.10 34.11 36.95
C LYS A 714 15.65 34.91 35.72
N MET A 715 15.88 34.38 34.52
CA MET A 715 15.53 35.00 33.23
C MET A 715 14.01 35.17 33.03
N LEU A 716 13.21 34.20 33.44
CA LEU A 716 11.74 34.23 33.32
C LEU A 716 11.06 34.61 34.63
N SER A 717 11.82 35.24 35.54
CA SER A 717 11.24 35.78 36.78
C SER A 717 10.21 36.86 36.48
N HIS A 718 9.32 37.12 37.44
CA HIS A 718 8.31 38.17 37.33
C HIS A 718 8.96 39.53 37.00
N ASP A 719 10.07 39.85 37.66
CA ASP A 719 10.81 41.10 37.42
C ASP A 719 11.44 41.17 36.03
N SER A 720 11.97 40.05 35.53
CA SER A 720 12.57 40.00 34.20
C SER A 720 11.54 40.13 33.08
N ILE A 721 10.37 39.48 33.23
CA ILE A 721 9.26 39.65 32.29
C ILE A 721 8.73 41.09 32.36
N MET A 722 8.66 41.69 33.54
CA MET A 722 8.25 43.09 33.71
C MET A 722 9.22 44.04 33.00
N ASN A 723 10.52 43.82 33.12
CA ASN A 723 11.52 44.65 32.44
C ASN A 723 11.48 44.46 30.91
N LEU A 724 11.29 43.24 30.42
CA LEU A 724 11.11 42.99 28.98
C LEU A 724 9.82 43.66 28.45
N SER A 725 8.74 43.63 29.23
CA SER A 725 7.46 44.23 28.84
C SER A 725 7.51 45.75 28.69
N ARG A 726 8.44 46.42 29.39
CA ARG A 726 8.66 47.87 29.31
C ARG A 726 9.26 48.32 27.98
N VAL A 727 9.97 47.44 27.28
CA VAL A 727 10.70 47.76 26.05
C VAL A 727 10.04 47.22 24.79
N LEU A 728 8.93 46.49 24.95
CA LEU A 728 8.08 46.03 23.87
C LEU A 728 7.04 47.11 23.54
N SER A 729 6.90 47.41 22.24
CA SER A 729 5.75 48.17 21.77
C SER A 729 4.48 47.33 21.90
N GLU A 730 3.30 47.95 21.78
CA GLU A 730 2.03 47.21 21.80
C GLU A 730 1.96 46.16 20.68
N ARG A 731 2.43 46.53 19.48
CA ARG A 731 2.48 45.63 18.33
C ARG A 731 3.44 44.47 18.58
N ASP A 732 4.64 44.75 19.08
CA ASP A 732 5.64 43.70 19.32
C ASP A 732 5.19 42.76 20.43
N GLY A 733 4.60 43.27 21.51
CA GLY A 733 4.11 42.46 22.62
C GLY A 733 2.96 41.55 22.21
N ARG A 734 2.04 42.02 21.34
CA ARG A 734 0.98 41.19 20.77
C ARG A 734 1.53 40.11 19.83
N MET A 735 2.36 40.51 18.87
CA MET A 735 2.97 39.57 17.92
C MET A 735 3.82 38.52 18.64
N LEU A 736 4.57 38.94 19.66
CA LEU A 736 5.38 38.05 20.48
C LEU A 736 4.49 37.10 21.28
N GLY A 737 3.38 37.58 21.85
CA GLY A 737 2.39 36.74 22.53
C GLY A 737 1.83 35.64 21.63
N VAL A 738 1.43 35.97 20.40
CA VAL A 738 0.92 35.01 19.42
C VAL A 738 2.01 34.01 19.01
N GLN A 739 3.24 34.48 18.75
CA GLN A 739 4.38 33.61 18.44
C GLN A 739 4.78 32.69 19.60
N LEU A 740 4.50 33.11 20.83
CA LEU A 740 4.73 32.32 22.03
C LEU A 740 3.57 31.36 22.35
N GLY A 741 2.50 31.37 21.54
CA GLY A 741 1.36 30.45 21.66
C GLY A 741 0.21 30.96 22.51
N VAL A 742 0.17 32.25 22.86
CA VAL A 742 -1.01 32.89 23.47
C VAL A 742 -2.03 33.18 22.38
N SER A 743 -3.28 32.74 22.55
CA SER A 743 -4.29 32.89 21.49
C SER A 743 -4.54 34.36 21.15
N GLU A 744 -4.77 34.63 19.86
CA GLU A 744 -4.99 35.99 19.37
C GLU A 744 -6.20 36.65 20.05
N SER A 745 -7.27 35.87 20.29
CA SER A 745 -8.45 36.32 21.04
C SER A 745 -8.12 36.71 22.48
N TRP A 746 -7.21 36.00 23.15
CA TRP A 746 -6.79 36.33 24.51
C TRP A 746 -5.89 37.57 24.54
N THR A 747 -4.95 37.70 23.59
CA THR A 747 -4.10 38.91 23.49
C THR A 747 -4.91 40.18 23.19
N ALA A 748 -6.02 40.05 22.44
CA ALA A 748 -6.95 41.14 22.20
C ALA A 748 -7.72 41.51 23.48
N ASN A 749 -8.26 40.52 24.21
CA ASN A 749 -8.98 40.76 25.46
C ASN A 749 -8.10 41.34 26.58
N ALA A 750 -6.83 40.94 26.64
CA ALA A 750 -5.89 41.43 27.63
C ALA A 750 -5.68 42.95 27.56
N LYS A 751 -5.83 43.55 26.37
CA LYS A 751 -5.76 45.00 26.17
C LYS A 751 -6.96 45.71 26.81
N ASP A 752 -8.16 45.16 26.59
CA ASP A 752 -9.41 45.72 27.10
C ASP A 752 -9.48 45.61 28.63
N GLU A 753 -9.00 44.50 29.20
CA GLU A 753 -8.94 44.30 30.65
C GLU A 753 -7.84 45.09 31.37
N CYS A 754 -6.87 45.65 30.63
CA CYS A 754 -5.80 46.47 31.18
C CYS A 754 -5.97 47.97 30.85
N ASP A 755 -7.18 48.38 30.47
CA ASP A 755 -7.54 49.76 30.12
C ASP A 755 -6.62 50.36 29.02
N GLY A 756 -6.09 49.53 28.13
CA GLY A 756 -5.14 49.94 27.10
C GLY A 756 -3.73 50.30 27.58
N ASP A 757 -3.39 50.05 28.86
CA ASP A 757 -2.03 50.23 29.35
C ASP A 757 -1.07 49.21 28.70
N ILE A 758 -0.17 49.70 27.85
CA ILE A 758 0.72 48.87 27.02
C ILE A 758 1.62 47.99 27.87
N LEU A 759 2.17 48.53 28.97
CA LEU A 759 3.07 47.78 29.85
C LEU A 759 2.32 46.63 30.52
N ARG A 760 1.15 46.91 31.10
CA ARG A 760 0.32 45.90 31.77
C ARG A 760 -0.17 44.85 30.78
N THR A 761 -0.57 45.26 29.58
CA THR A 761 -1.00 44.36 28.51
C THR A 761 0.12 43.40 28.12
N ASN A 762 1.30 43.93 27.77
CA ASN A 762 2.47 43.12 27.39
C ASN A 762 2.91 42.19 28.53
N PHE A 763 2.91 42.71 29.76
CA PHE A 763 3.27 41.93 30.94
C PHE A 763 2.31 40.78 31.19
N ARG A 764 1.01 41.01 31.00
CA ARG A 764 -0.01 40.00 31.20
C ARG A 764 0.05 38.91 30.13
N VAL A 765 0.27 39.29 28.87
CA VAL A 765 0.49 38.36 27.75
C VAL A 765 1.71 37.47 28.00
N LEU A 766 2.84 38.04 28.40
CA LEU A 766 4.04 37.23 28.68
C LEU A 766 3.92 36.40 29.96
N CYS A 767 3.14 36.84 30.95
CA CYS A 767 2.85 36.02 32.13
C CYS A 767 1.93 34.86 31.84
N GLU A 768 0.95 35.03 30.96
CA GLU A 768 0.07 33.97 30.48
C GLU A 768 0.87 32.89 29.77
N TRP A 769 1.75 33.28 28.85
CA TRP A 769 2.68 32.37 28.20
C TRP A 769 3.59 31.65 29.21
N ARG A 770 4.23 32.38 30.14
CA ARG A 770 5.18 31.79 31.09
C ARG A 770 4.49 30.79 32.03
N GLY A 771 3.26 31.07 32.46
CA GLY A 771 2.57 30.26 33.45
C GLY A 771 3.35 30.14 34.77
N LYS A 772 3.30 28.96 35.41
CA LYS A 772 3.92 28.68 36.74
C LYS A 772 5.32 28.04 36.68
N ALA A 773 5.81 27.66 35.51
CA ALA A 773 7.10 26.98 35.35
C ALA A 773 8.09 27.82 34.53
N ALA A 774 9.38 27.75 34.86
CA ALA A 774 10.45 28.37 34.10
C ALA A 774 11.52 27.31 33.78
N ARG A 775 11.72 27.03 32.48
CA ARG A 775 12.65 26.01 31.97
C ARG A 775 13.61 26.62 30.96
N ALA A 776 14.79 26.03 30.81
CA ALA A 776 15.81 26.49 29.87
C ALA A 776 15.29 26.61 28.42
N ALA A 777 14.53 25.61 27.96
CA ALA A 777 13.93 25.61 26.63
C ALA A 777 12.94 26.78 26.39
N MET A 778 12.31 27.31 27.44
CA MET A 778 11.41 28.47 27.32
C MET A 778 12.19 29.76 27.03
N VAL A 779 13.42 29.87 27.53
CA VAL A 779 14.30 31.00 27.21
C VAL A 779 14.80 30.90 25.78
N ASP A 780 15.19 29.70 25.36
CA ASP A 780 15.61 29.43 23.98
C ASP A 780 14.45 29.74 23.00
N PHE A 781 13.21 29.39 23.36
CA PHE A 781 12.01 29.73 22.60
C PHE A 781 11.73 31.24 22.58
N LEU A 782 11.82 31.94 23.72
CA LEU A 782 11.68 33.40 23.78
C LEU A 782 12.67 34.13 22.88
N ILE A 783 13.93 33.69 22.86
CA ILE A 783 14.97 34.26 21.99
C ILE A 783 14.61 34.05 20.52
N SER A 784 14.12 32.86 20.15
CA SER A 784 13.69 32.56 18.79
C SER A 784 12.48 33.41 18.38
N SER A 785 11.44 33.47 19.21
CA SER A 785 10.24 34.25 18.94
C SER A 785 10.53 35.76 18.84
N LEU A 786 11.45 36.29 19.66
CA LEU A 786 11.92 37.68 19.54
C LEU A 786 12.59 37.96 18.17
N LYS A 787 13.36 37.01 17.63
CA LYS A 787 13.93 37.14 16.27
C LYS A 787 12.84 37.09 15.21
N THR A 788 11.88 36.18 15.34
CA THR A 788 10.76 36.02 14.40
C THR A 788 9.89 37.28 14.32
N VAL A 789 9.65 37.96 15.44
CA VAL A 789 8.91 39.25 15.45
C VAL A 789 9.78 40.45 15.04
N GLY A 790 11.02 40.22 14.60
CA GLY A 790 11.93 41.27 14.11
C GLY A 790 12.68 42.04 15.21
N ARG A 791 12.58 41.63 16.49
CA ARG A 791 13.29 42.22 17.63
C ARG A 791 14.60 41.50 17.95
N ILE A 792 15.49 41.46 16.96
CA ILE A 792 16.82 40.84 17.07
C ILE A 792 17.66 41.55 18.15
N ASP A 793 17.46 42.85 18.33
CA ASP A 793 18.04 43.67 19.39
C ASP A 793 17.73 43.09 20.78
N LEU A 794 16.47 42.81 21.08
CA LEU A 794 16.05 42.24 22.36
C LEU A 794 16.47 40.77 22.48
N ALA A 795 16.40 39.99 21.40
CA ALA A 795 16.85 38.60 21.39
C ALA A 795 18.33 38.47 21.77
N ASN A 796 19.17 39.40 21.32
CA ASN A 796 20.59 39.45 21.65
C ASN A 796 20.82 39.78 23.13
N VAL A 797 20.11 40.79 23.66
CA VAL A 797 20.15 41.14 25.10
C VAL A 797 19.72 39.96 25.97
N VAL A 798 18.58 39.32 25.65
CA VAL A 798 18.07 38.16 26.39
C VAL A 798 19.07 36.99 26.34
N SER A 799 19.66 36.72 25.17
CA SER A 799 20.68 35.68 24.99
C SER A 799 21.95 35.95 25.82
N GLU A 800 22.46 37.18 25.82
CA GLU A 800 23.65 37.55 26.57
C GLU A 800 23.42 37.50 28.08
N VAL A 801 22.31 38.06 28.56
CA VAL A 801 21.92 38.04 29.97
C VAL A 801 21.71 36.59 30.44
N TYR A 802 21.14 35.72 29.59
CA TYR A 802 20.91 34.31 29.91
C TYR A 802 22.21 33.51 30.01
N LYS A 803 23.16 33.74 29.11
CA LYS A 803 24.50 33.15 29.18
C LYS A 803 25.25 33.54 30.46
N ASN A 804 24.99 34.74 30.96
CA ASN A 804 25.54 35.24 32.23
C ASN A 804 24.79 34.72 33.48
N GLY A 805 23.78 33.86 33.33
CA GLY A 805 23.11 33.18 34.44
C GLY A 805 22.26 34.07 35.35
N ARG A 806 21.89 35.28 34.88
CA ARG A 806 21.13 36.29 35.64
C ARG A 806 19.77 36.59 35.01
N GLY A 807 18.95 37.38 35.70
CA GLY A 807 17.68 37.90 35.17
C GLY A 807 17.84 39.25 34.48
N LEU A 808 16.82 39.65 33.71
CA LEU A 808 16.75 40.95 33.05
C LEU A 808 16.47 42.06 34.07
N SER A 809 17.27 43.11 33.98
CA SER A 809 17.17 44.35 34.73
C SER A 809 16.81 45.50 33.79
N LYS A 810 16.43 46.65 34.34
CA LYS A 810 16.12 47.84 33.55
C LYS A 810 17.33 48.35 32.74
N LEU A 811 18.52 48.27 33.34
CA LEU A 811 19.78 48.74 32.75
C LEU A 811 20.25 47.91 31.54
N ASP A 812 19.66 46.73 31.32
CA ASP A 812 20.00 45.89 30.17
C ASP A 812 19.41 46.40 28.85
N PHE A 813 18.48 47.37 28.94
CA PHE A 813 17.77 47.92 27.79
C PHE A 813 17.92 49.45 27.65
N ASP A 814 18.73 50.06 28.53
CA ASP A 814 19.17 51.47 28.44
C ASP A 814 20.47 51.54 27.63
#